data_AF-A0A8J6XJ06-F1
#
_entry.id   AF-A0A8J6XJ06-F1
#
_cell.length_a   1.000
_cell.length_b   1.000
_cell.length_c   1.000
_cell.angle_alpha   90.00
_cell.angle_beta   90.00
_cell.angle_gamma   90.00
#
_symmetry.space_group_name_H-M   'P 1'
#
loop_
_entity.id
_entity.type
_entity.pdbx_description
1 polymer ?
#
loop_
_entity_poly.entity_id
_entity_poly.type
_entity_poly.pdbx_seq_one_letter_code
_entity_poly.pdbx_strand_id
1 'polypeptide(L)'
;MVVAKNSEIKAKNFSGLTPIRNRFESFDEFKSFVRQVFIEGSAIDPELFDACVEFHGDQEFSDGGDVSTPIHDALGWDFKRFGHQASENLYAAFLKNEDGTIWQVIVSLWDDDKQRPYRYMAPKGIGDRAFLPPIPPSIRKRIAEKHGIEVPMSGSFWEWLQEMDIPRIVTEGGKKGLSALSQGYVAIALYGCTCGAKNKDERDRYVDPYLINDLERFAQEDSRWLFAFDRDEKQKAKLAVASGKKKLRLALNAAGCTTVDIKWTSSDGKGLDDFMVNNGSGAFDAAYQKAIAKLEKAFRSDSTPEPKGARSKNKQILNFLESRWRSRLRFNEMTLKPELDGQPVDLDTISMQIARDFDIDISSSKAVEAVLIISKANSYHPVREYLERVAEQYPINDLSIIENIATRYFGTTEPLHNVFMRKHLIGQVRRVFEPGCQHDTVVVLQGLQGVQKSSFWRTLAVNPDWFDDTATSGSNDKDERLKLRRFWILEMAEIESVFRRKEIAGLRGFLTTKCDNLRVPYGRSVESFPRTSCFVASVNPAEFLVDPEGHRRFWVIPVLVDRIPVQMLKDELDQLWAAAVHAYRSGDQHWLTPEEEKRNALLNKRFEVEDSWTEVIELYLENLQQTTVTEILTHCLKIEIGRHDRQSQMRVAECLKRLGWVKGEKKKINGKSTPVWRCQPDFSGCQPDILEVSTKVSTNSNPDAVDFSDNRLTPFNENTPNFEQQQNINVDPPSTNQNLKTGVNPQGVNQTETTQNQGFGTIDTSKAAVDTSNKDAIAVGAASPIGEGTGTNAIATSTTPTAKSQQWTPIVGQSAIYGNEAVEVVGFWNRGAEFQIEFKSGTRKYVKRGSLRPVAG
;
A
#
# COMPACT_ATOMS: atom_id res chain seq x y z
N MET A 1 8.40 -26.06 6.04
CA MET A 1 8.84 -27.33 6.62
C MET A 1 8.15 -28.46 5.87
N VAL A 2 8.88 -29.22 5.05
CA VAL A 2 8.73 -30.67 5.12
C VAL A 2 10.14 -31.16 5.36
N VAL A 3 10.33 -31.50 6.62
CA VAL A 3 11.48 -32.14 7.20
C VAL A 3 11.96 -33.23 6.25
N ALA A 4 13.28 -33.23 5.99
CA ALA A 4 14.01 -34.39 5.57
C ALA A 4 13.64 -35.55 6.50
N LYS A 5 12.66 -36.36 6.09
CA LYS A 5 12.42 -37.65 6.73
C LYS A 5 13.53 -38.54 6.24
N ASN A 6 14.47 -38.78 7.16
CA ASN A 6 15.19 -40.04 7.29
C ASN A 6 14.36 -41.18 6.72
N SER A 7 14.71 -41.62 5.52
CA SER A 7 14.67 -43.04 5.24
C SER A 7 16.02 -43.57 5.70
N GLU A 8 16.07 -44.01 6.96
CA GLU A 8 16.96 -45.08 7.36
C GLU A 8 16.74 -46.22 6.36
N ILE A 9 17.59 -46.29 5.34
CA ILE A 9 17.82 -47.55 4.66
C ILE A 9 18.57 -48.38 5.69
N LYS A 10 17.80 -49.24 6.37
CA LYS A 10 18.34 -50.38 7.10
C LYS A 10 19.53 -50.93 6.33
N ALA A 11 20.66 -51.06 7.02
CA ALA A 11 21.75 -51.92 6.61
C ALA A 11 21.18 -53.32 6.36
N LYS A 12 20.71 -53.58 5.14
CA LYS A 12 20.54 -54.91 4.62
C LYS A 12 21.92 -55.28 4.11
N ASN A 13 22.52 -56.22 4.83
CA ASN A 13 23.64 -57.03 4.37
C ASN A 13 23.45 -57.38 2.88
N PHE A 14 24.20 -56.72 2.01
CA PHE A 14 24.49 -57.20 0.67
C PHE A 14 25.92 -57.75 0.68
N SER A 15 26.07 -58.86 1.40
CA SER A 15 27.13 -59.83 1.12
C SER A 15 26.74 -60.58 -0.16
N GLY A 16 27.43 -60.28 -1.27
CA GLY A 16 27.39 -61.05 -2.52
C GLY A 16 26.50 -60.46 -3.62
N LEU A 17 27.13 -59.80 -4.61
CA LEU A 17 26.89 -59.85 -6.06
C LEU A 17 27.56 -58.65 -6.78
N THR A 18 28.59 -58.91 -7.58
CA THR A 18 29.11 -58.06 -8.68
C THR A 18 28.03 -57.91 -9.78
N PRO A 19 28.14 -56.99 -10.79
CA PRO A 19 29.35 -56.21 -11.12
C PRO A 19 29.16 -54.73 -11.52
N ILE A 20 30.23 -53.95 -11.38
CA ILE A 20 30.54 -52.86 -12.34
C ILE A 20 30.52 -53.52 -13.71
N ARG A 21 29.66 -53.12 -14.65
CA ARG A 21 29.54 -53.77 -15.98
C ARG A 21 29.83 -52.78 -17.10
N ASN A 22 31.10 -52.53 -17.38
CA ASN A 22 31.46 -51.86 -18.62
C ASN A 22 31.05 -52.76 -19.80
N ARG A 23 30.35 -52.20 -20.79
CA ARG A 23 29.91 -52.95 -21.99
C ARG A 23 30.77 -52.70 -23.23
N PHE A 24 31.78 -51.86 -23.12
CA PHE A 24 32.72 -51.60 -24.20
C PHE A 24 33.91 -52.56 -24.06
N GLU A 25 34.22 -53.28 -25.13
CA GLU A 25 35.31 -54.25 -25.23
C GLU A 25 36.68 -53.57 -25.17
N SER A 26 36.76 -52.31 -25.60
CA SER A 26 38.02 -51.54 -25.60
C SER A 26 37.82 -50.05 -25.36
N PHE A 27 38.91 -49.36 -25.01
CA PHE A 27 38.92 -47.90 -24.88
C PHE A 27 38.63 -47.20 -26.21
N ASP A 28 39.11 -47.76 -27.32
CA ASP A 28 38.88 -47.20 -28.66
C ASP A 28 37.44 -47.39 -29.13
N GLU A 29 36.79 -48.50 -28.74
CA GLU A 29 35.35 -48.68 -28.96
C GLU A 29 34.55 -47.62 -28.21
N PHE A 30 34.87 -47.38 -26.93
CA PHE A 30 34.24 -46.33 -26.14
C PHE A 30 34.45 -44.94 -26.76
N LYS A 31 35.67 -44.61 -27.18
CA LYS A 31 35.98 -43.36 -27.90
C LYS A 31 35.13 -43.20 -29.14
N SER A 32 35.12 -44.23 -29.99
CA SER A 32 34.38 -44.24 -31.26
C SER A 32 32.88 -44.07 -31.01
N PHE A 33 32.33 -44.77 -30.02
CA PHE A 33 30.94 -44.66 -29.62
C PHE A 33 30.58 -43.24 -29.16
N VAL A 34 31.35 -42.65 -28.23
CA VAL A 34 31.08 -41.30 -27.72
C VAL A 34 31.17 -40.27 -28.86
N ARG A 35 32.20 -40.38 -29.72
CA ARG A 35 32.33 -39.53 -30.92
C ARG A 35 31.10 -39.63 -31.80
N GLN A 36 30.65 -40.85 -32.13
CA GLN A 36 29.51 -41.07 -33.00
C GLN A 36 28.22 -40.45 -32.41
N VAL A 37 27.95 -40.68 -31.13
CA VAL A 37 26.76 -40.15 -30.44
C VAL A 37 26.74 -38.61 -30.39
N PHE A 38 27.90 -37.98 -30.23
CA PHE A 38 28.02 -36.52 -30.18
C PHE A 38 28.00 -35.90 -31.58
N ILE A 39 28.85 -36.39 -32.48
CA ILE A 39 29.03 -35.79 -33.81
C ILE A 39 27.81 -36.08 -34.68
N GLU A 40 27.50 -37.35 -34.92
CA GLU A 40 26.38 -37.75 -35.79
C GLU A 40 25.04 -37.61 -35.05
N GLY A 41 24.96 -38.14 -33.83
CA GLY A 41 23.73 -38.19 -33.06
C GLY A 41 23.28 -36.85 -32.47
N SER A 42 24.12 -35.81 -32.49
CA SER A 42 23.77 -34.47 -31.97
C SER A 42 24.23 -33.31 -32.87
N ALA A 43 24.66 -33.59 -34.10
CA ALA A 43 25.13 -32.59 -35.08
C ALA A 43 26.24 -31.67 -34.52
N ILE A 44 27.20 -32.24 -33.79
CA ILE A 44 28.34 -31.52 -33.20
C ILE A 44 29.53 -31.55 -34.17
N ASP A 45 30.19 -30.41 -34.34
CA ASP A 45 31.38 -30.28 -35.17
C ASP A 45 32.55 -31.08 -34.57
N PRO A 46 33.27 -31.90 -35.37
CA PRO A 46 34.36 -32.72 -34.87
C PRO A 46 35.47 -31.92 -34.17
N GLU A 47 35.81 -30.72 -34.67
CA GLU A 47 36.88 -29.91 -34.07
C GLU A 47 36.45 -29.33 -32.72
N LEU A 48 35.17 -28.95 -32.59
CA LEU A 48 34.62 -28.50 -31.32
C LEU A 48 34.55 -29.64 -30.30
N PHE A 49 34.17 -30.83 -30.75
CA PHE A 49 34.17 -32.02 -29.91
C PHE A 49 35.59 -32.30 -29.40
N ASP A 50 36.58 -32.31 -30.28
CA ASP A 50 37.99 -32.58 -29.94
C ASP A 50 38.59 -31.52 -29.03
N ALA A 51 38.16 -30.26 -29.15
CA ALA A 51 38.62 -29.20 -28.28
C ALA A 51 38.14 -29.37 -26.83
N CYS A 52 36.93 -29.90 -26.61
CA CYS A 52 36.29 -29.90 -25.29
C CYS A 52 36.11 -31.27 -24.64
N VAL A 53 36.42 -32.36 -25.33
CA VAL A 53 36.28 -33.73 -24.82
C VAL A 53 37.64 -34.42 -24.71
N GLU A 54 38.00 -34.81 -23.50
CA GLU A 54 39.22 -35.58 -23.23
C GLU A 54 38.88 -36.99 -22.77
N PHE A 55 39.56 -38.00 -23.31
CA PHE A 55 39.30 -39.39 -22.98
C PHE A 55 40.34 -39.93 -22.01
N HIS A 56 39.86 -40.62 -20.98
CA HIS A 56 40.70 -41.22 -19.94
C HIS A 56 40.36 -42.69 -19.72
N GLY A 57 41.39 -43.49 -19.46
CA GLY A 57 41.23 -44.82 -18.90
C GLY A 57 41.07 -44.77 -17.38
N ASP A 58 40.77 -45.92 -16.77
CA ASP A 58 40.65 -46.03 -15.31
C ASP A 58 41.98 -45.72 -14.59
N GLN A 59 43.08 -46.15 -15.22
CA GLN A 59 44.46 -45.90 -14.77
C GLN A 59 45.29 -45.39 -15.94
N GLU A 60 46.11 -44.39 -15.68
CA GLU A 60 47.10 -43.87 -16.63
C GLU A 60 48.50 -43.92 -16.00
N PHE A 61 49.50 -44.25 -16.81
CA PHE A 61 50.88 -44.40 -16.37
C PHE A 61 51.71 -43.27 -16.99
N SER A 62 52.36 -42.47 -16.16
CA SER A 62 53.33 -41.48 -16.63
C SER A 62 54.65 -42.16 -17.03
N ASP A 63 55.47 -41.49 -17.85
CA ASP A 63 56.80 -41.96 -18.26
C ASP A 63 57.74 -42.26 -17.07
N GLY A 64 57.44 -41.70 -15.89
CA GLY A 64 58.14 -41.93 -14.62
C GLY A 64 57.61 -43.10 -13.77
N GLY A 65 56.55 -43.80 -14.21
CA GLY A 65 55.96 -44.95 -13.52
C GLY A 65 54.88 -44.62 -12.48
N ASP A 66 54.55 -43.34 -12.29
CA ASP A 66 53.45 -42.94 -11.41
C ASP A 66 52.09 -43.29 -12.05
N VAL A 67 51.23 -43.91 -11.24
CA VAL A 67 49.85 -44.29 -11.63
C VAL A 67 48.88 -43.20 -11.19
N SER A 68 48.20 -42.58 -12.15
CA SER A 68 47.08 -41.67 -11.90
C SER A 68 45.74 -42.39 -12.10
N THR A 69 44.70 -41.92 -11.41
CA THR A 69 43.33 -42.48 -11.47
C THR A 69 42.34 -41.37 -11.84
N PRO A 70 42.40 -40.85 -13.08
CA PRO A 70 41.74 -39.61 -13.45
C PRO A 70 40.22 -39.64 -13.23
N ILE A 71 39.57 -40.80 -13.44
CA ILE A 71 38.13 -40.99 -13.22
C ILE A 71 37.77 -40.84 -11.73
N HIS A 72 38.54 -41.50 -10.87
CA HIS A 72 38.34 -41.46 -9.43
C HIS A 72 38.57 -40.05 -8.87
N ASP A 73 39.63 -39.40 -9.34
CA ASP A 73 40.01 -38.05 -8.91
C ASP A 73 38.93 -37.03 -9.32
N ALA A 74 38.44 -37.10 -10.56
CA ALA A 74 37.40 -36.20 -11.06
C ALA A 74 36.05 -36.36 -10.35
N LEU A 75 35.67 -37.59 -10.00
CA LEU A 75 34.37 -37.89 -9.37
C LEU A 75 34.43 -37.92 -7.83
N GLY A 76 35.62 -37.81 -7.25
CA GLY A 76 35.85 -37.92 -5.81
C GLY A 76 35.49 -39.31 -5.28
N TRP A 77 35.78 -40.36 -6.05
CA TRP A 77 35.55 -41.75 -5.67
C TRP A 77 36.74 -42.32 -4.93
N ASP A 78 36.49 -43.03 -3.83
CA ASP A 78 37.55 -43.71 -3.09
C ASP A 78 38.19 -44.81 -3.94
N PHE A 79 39.47 -44.65 -4.28
CA PHE A 79 40.24 -45.66 -4.99
C PHE A 79 40.87 -46.65 -3.99
N LYS A 80 40.55 -47.95 -4.12
CA LYS A 80 41.09 -49.01 -3.25
C LYS A 80 42.09 -49.88 -4.02
N ARG A 81 43.39 -49.76 -3.70
CA ARG A 81 44.49 -50.49 -4.37
C ARG A 81 44.57 -52.00 -4.08
N PHE A 82 43.93 -52.51 -3.02
CA PHE A 82 44.09 -53.90 -2.59
C PHE A 82 42.73 -54.60 -2.39
N GLY A 83 42.23 -55.20 -3.47
CA GLY A 83 41.15 -56.19 -3.45
C GLY A 83 41.54 -57.36 -4.35
N HIS A 84 41.28 -58.60 -3.92
CA HIS A 84 41.63 -59.84 -4.65
C HIS A 84 40.79 -60.10 -5.93
N GLN A 85 40.17 -59.06 -6.51
CA GLN A 85 39.42 -59.13 -7.76
C GLN A 85 39.89 -58.00 -8.67
N ALA A 86 40.30 -58.33 -9.90
CA ALA A 86 40.53 -57.33 -10.95
C ALA A 86 39.22 -56.55 -11.14
N SER A 87 39.25 -55.22 -10.93
CA SER A 87 38.13 -54.36 -11.31
C SER A 87 38.02 -54.32 -12.83
N GLU A 88 36.80 -54.28 -13.37
CA GLU A 88 36.61 -54.05 -14.81
C GLU A 88 37.16 -52.66 -15.18
N ASN A 89 37.92 -52.58 -16.28
CA ASN A 89 38.47 -51.30 -16.76
C ASN A 89 37.33 -50.32 -17.05
N LEU A 90 37.37 -49.15 -16.43
CA LEU A 90 36.49 -48.04 -16.75
C LEU A 90 37.12 -47.12 -17.79
N TYR A 91 36.27 -46.53 -18.61
CA TYR A 91 36.63 -45.49 -19.57
C TYR A 91 35.76 -44.27 -19.31
N ALA A 92 36.34 -43.09 -19.50
CA ALA A 92 35.61 -41.86 -19.35
C ALA A 92 35.92 -40.85 -20.45
N ALA A 93 34.93 -40.01 -20.75
CA ALA A 93 35.08 -38.82 -21.57
C ALA A 93 34.74 -37.59 -20.70
N PHE A 94 35.70 -36.70 -20.53
CA PHE A 94 35.58 -35.49 -19.72
C PHE A 94 35.24 -34.32 -20.62
N LEU A 95 34.08 -33.72 -20.40
CA LEU A 95 33.71 -32.43 -21.00
C LEU A 95 34.37 -31.33 -20.17
N LYS A 96 35.30 -30.59 -20.78
CA LYS A 96 36.09 -29.54 -20.13
C LYS A 96 35.65 -28.14 -20.56
N ASN A 97 35.70 -27.22 -19.62
CA ASN A 97 35.59 -25.79 -19.87
C ASN A 97 36.92 -25.25 -20.45
N GLU A 98 36.89 -24.05 -21.01
CA GLU A 98 38.08 -23.36 -21.55
C GLU A 98 39.16 -23.14 -20.47
N ASP A 99 38.77 -22.98 -19.20
CA ASP A 99 39.67 -22.87 -18.04
C ASP A 99 40.29 -24.22 -17.60
N GLY A 100 40.01 -25.32 -18.32
CA GLY A 100 40.50 -26.66 -18.03
C GLY A 100 39.69 -27.43 -16.96
N THR A 101 38.71 -26.79 -16.32
CA THR A 101 37.88 -27.46 -15.32
C THR A 101 36.95 -28.48 -15.96
N ILE A 102 36.77 -29.63 -15.29
CA ILE A 102 35.86 -30.69 -15.75
C ILE A 102 34.43 -30.25 -15.43
N TRP A 103 33.58 -30.18 -16.44
CA TRP A 103 32.17 -29.90 -16.28
C TRP A 103 31.37 -31.19 -16.16
N GLN A 104 31.51 -32.15 -17.07
CA GLN A 104 30.72 -33.39 -16.97
C GLN A 104 31.53 -34.60 -17.43
N VAL A 105 31.35 -35.70 -16.73
CA VAL A 105 32.03 -36.96 -17.04
C VAL A 105 31.02 -37.93 -17.63
N ILE A 106 31.35 -38.50 -18.78
CA ILE A 106 30.66 -39.65 -19.36
C ILE A 106 31.47 -40.86 -18.96
N VAL A 107 30.92 -41.73 -18.10
CA VAL A 107 31.61 -42.95 -17.68
C VAL A 107 30.99 -44.15 -18.39
N SER A 108 31.81 -45.13 -18.77
CA SER A 108 31.44 -46.43 -19.32
C SER A 108 30.75 -47.35 -18.30
N LEU A 109 29.79 -46.81 -17.58
CA LEU A 109 28.94 -47.50 -16.61
C LEU A 109 27.53 -47.63 -17.16
N TRP A 110 26.96 -48.83 -17.04
CA TRP A 110 25.57 -49.07 -17.39
C TRP A 110 24.62 -48.19 -16.57
N ASP A 111 23.69 -47.54 -17.26
CA ASP A 111 22.66 -46.65 -16.68
C ASP A 111 21.33 -47.41 -16.69
N ASP A 112 20.98 -48.02 -15.55
CA ASP A 112 19.76 -48.84 -15.41
C ASP A 112 18.47 -48.05 -15.65
N ASP A 113 18.44 -46.76 -15.28
CA ASP A 113 17.25 -45.93 -15.44
C ASP A 113 16.95 -45.65 -16.92
N LYS A 114 18.01 -45.51 -17.73
CA LYS A 114 17.91 -45.19 -19.16
C LYS A 114 18.20 -46.37 -20.09
N GLN A 115 18.57 -47.53 -19.53
CA GLN A 115 18.88 -48.76 -20.26
C GLN A 115 19.94 -48.54 -21.37
N ARG A 116 21.09 -47.98 -21.00
CA ARG A 116 22.17 -47.63 -21.96
C ARG A 116 23.57 -47.87 -21.37
N PRO A 117 24.62 -48.06 -22.20
CA PRO A 117 25.93 -48.53 -21.74
C PRO A 117 26.85 -47.45 -21.11
N TYR A 118 26.34 -46.25 -20.86
CA TYR A 118 27.12 -45.15 -20.29
C TYR A 118 26.26 -44.24 -19.39
N ARG A 119 26.91 -43.56 -18.45
CA ARG A 119 26.26 -42.65 -17.49
C ARG A 119 26.90 -41.27 -17.49
N TYR A 120 26.08 -40.23 -17.41
CA TYR A 120 26.55 -38.86 -17.17
C TYR A 120 26.69 -38.64 -15.67
N MET A 121 27.84 -38.12 -15.25
CA MET A 121 28.17 -37.83 -13.86
C MET A 121 28.75 -36.42 -13.73
N ALA A 122 28.38 -35.73 -12.66
CA ALA A 122 28.92 -34.41 -12.35
C ALA A 122 30.07 -34.57 -11.35
N PRO A 123 31.19 -33.87 -11.54
CA PRO A 123 32.26 -33.80 -10.53
C PRO A 123 31.77 -33.25 -9.20
N LYS A 124 32.45 -33.63 -8.11
CA LYS A 124 32.06 -33.22 -6.75
C LYS A 124 32.20 -31.71 -6.58
N GLY A 125 31.12 -31.03 -6.17
CA GLY A 125 31.13 -29.60 -5.86
C GLY A 125 30.94 -28.63 -7.04
N ILE A 126 30.72 -29.12 -8.26
CA ILE A 126 30.65 -28.28 -9.48
C ILE A 126 29.19 -27.96 -9.91
N GLY A 127 28.18 -28.42 -9.15
CA GLY A 127 26.76 -28.41 -9.56
C GLY A 127 26.12 -27.06 -9.93
N ASP A 128 26.79 -25.94 -9.66
CA ASP A 128 26.33 -24.58 -9.95
C ASP A 128 27.11 -23.88 -11.08
N ARG A 129 27.96 -24.62 -11.85
CA ARG A 129 28.72 -24.06 -12.97
C ARG A 129 28.02 -24.22 -14.32
N ALA A 130 28.21 -23.22 -15.20
CA ALA A 130 27.81 -23.31 -16.60
C ALA A 130 28.90 -24.00 -17.44
N PHE A 131 28.51 -24.62 -18.55
CA PHE A 131 29.45 -25.20 -19.52
C PHE A 131 29.90 -24.14 -20.51
N LEU A 132 31.19 -23.87 -20.51
CA LEU A 132 31.88 -22.85 -21.30
C LEU A 132 33.08 -23.52 -21.99
N PRO A 133 32.85 -24.35 -23.01
CA PRO A 133 33.90 -25.14 -23.67
C PRO A 133 34.91 -24.26 -24.40
N PRO A 134 36.16 -24.73 -24.61
CA PRO A 134 37.07 -24.07 -25.52
C PRO A 134 36.47 -24.03 -26.94
N ILE A 135 36.50 -22.85 -27.56
CA ILE A 135 35.93 -22.62 -28.89
C ILE A 135 37.06 -22.57 -29.93
N PRO A 136 37.16 -23.55 -30.86
CA PRO A 136 38.24 -23.62 -31.82
C PRO A 136 38.07 -22.60 -32.96
N PRO A 137 39.14 -22.26 -33.71
CA PRO A 137 39.11 -21.22 -34.73
C PRO A 137 38.03 -21.40 -35.81
N SER A 138 37.71 -22.63 -36.22
CA SER A 138 36.66 -22.85 -37.23
C SER A 138 35.26 -22.48 -36.72
N ILE A 139 34.99 -22.66 -35.42
CA ILE A 139 33.73 -22.25 -34.81
C ILE A 139 33.70 -20.74 -34.60
N ARG A 140 34.82 -20.14 -34.18
CA ARG A 140 34.93 -18.67 -34.06
C ARG A 140 34.66 -17.98 -35.39
N LYS A 141 35.19 -18.51 -36.50
CA LYS A 141 34.88 -18.03 -37.87
C LYS A 141 33.39 -18.14 -38.20
N ARG A 142 32.75 -19.27 -37.90
CA ARG A 142 31.30 -19.45 -38.11
C ARG A 142 30.46 -18.48 -37.28
N ILE A 143 30.85 -18.21 -36.03
CA ILE A 143 30.20 -17.21 -35.17
C ILE A 143 30.39 -15.80 -35.77
N ALA A 144 31.60 -15.46 -36.23
CA ALA A 144 31.91 -14.19 -36.88
C ALA A 144 31.02 -13.96 -38.11
N GLU A 145 30.93 -14.95 -39.00
CA GLU A 145 30.10 -14.92 -40.20
C GLU A 145 28.61 -14.82 -39.87
N LYS A 146 28.13 -15.61 -38.91
CA LYS A 146 26.70 -15.66 -38.54
C LYS A 146 26.22 -14.35 -37.91
N HIS A 147 27.05 -13.68 -37.13
CA HIS A 147 26.68 -12.46 -36.43
C HIS A 147 27.19 -11.18 -37.10
N GLY A 148 28.02 -11.29 -38.15
CA GLY A 148 28.56 -10.14 -38.87
C GLY A 148 29.54 -9.31 -38.03
N ILE A 149 30.34 -9.97 -37.19
CA ILE A 149 31.26 -9.33 -36.23
C ILE A 149 32.65 -9.96 -36.30
N GLU A 150 33.67 -9.25 -35.82
CA GLU A 150 35.00 -9.82 -35.65
C GLU A 150 35.11 -10.61 -34.35
N VAL A 151 35.63 -11.84 -34.44
CA VAL A 151 35.86 -12.73 -33.29
C VAL A 151 37.36 -13.01 -33.18
N PRO A 152 38.00 -12.87 -31.99
CA PRO A 152 39.42 -13.11 -31.84
C PRO A 152 39.77 -14.58 -32.08
N MET A 153 40.81 -14.85 -32.88
CA MET A 153 41.22 -16.23 -33.22
C MET A 153 42.10 -16.89 -32.13
N SER A 154 42.53 -16.12 -31.13
CA SER A 154 43.35 -16.56 -29.99
C SER A 154 42.82 -15.95 -28.69
N GLY A 155 43.27 -16.47 -27.54
CA GLY A 155 42.81 -16.02 -26.22
C GLY A 155 41.43 -16.58 -25.85
N SER A 156 40.92 -16.18 -24.68
CA SER A 156 39.63 -16.67 -24.17
C SER A 156 38.47 -16.15 -25.02
N PHE A 157 37.69 -17.08 -25.58
CA PHE A 157 36.45 -16.71 -26.28
C PHE A 157 35.42 -16.14 -25.31
N TRP A 158 35.34 -16.73 -24.11
CA TRP A 158 34.32 -16.35 -23.13
C TRP A 158 34.61 -15.01 -22.46
N GLU A 159 35.88 -14.64 -22.25
CA GLU A 159 36.22 -13.27 -21.81
C GLU A 159 35.83 -12.24 -22.86
N TRP A 160 36.16 -12.49 -24.13
CA TRP A 160 35.75 -11.63 -25.23
C TRP A 160 34.22 -11.47 -25.31
N LEU A 161 33.47 -12.56 -25.14
CA LEU A 161 32.00 -12.52 -25.22
C LEU A 161 31.35 -11.62 -24.16
N GLN A 162 32.00 -11.37 -23.01
CA GLN A 162 31.42 -10.55 -21.94
C GLN A 162 31.06 -9.15 -22.44
N GLU A 163 31.88 -8.57 -23.32
CA GLU A 163 31.73 -7.20 -23.84
C GLU A 163 30.93 -7.10 -25.15
N MET A 164 30.42 -8.22 -25.67
CA MET A 164 29.80 -8.25 -26.99
C MET A 164 28.27 -8.27 -26.92
N ASP A 165 27.60 -7.48 -27.76
CA ASP A 165 26.14 -7.55 -27.93
C ASP A 165 25.74 -8.66 -28.92
N ILE A 166 25.93 -9.91 -28.51
CA ILE A 166 25.51 -11.10 -29.27
C ILE A 166 24.42 -11.84 -28.49
N PRO A 167 23.32 -12.27 -29.13
CA PRO A 167 22.30 -13.02 -28.41
C PRO A 167 22.82 -14.38 -27.90
N ARG A 168 22.65 -14.64 -26.60
CA ARG A 168 23.11 -15.87 -25.94
C ARG A 168 21.97 -16.88 -25.84
N ILE A 169 22.22 -18.12 -26.25
CA ILE A 169 21.27 -19.24 -26.11
C ILE A 169 21.58 -20.03 -24.84
N VAL A 170 20.59 -20.29 -24.00
CA VAL A 170 20.70 -21.18 -22.83
C VAL A 170 20.01 -22.51 -23.08
N THR A 171 20.74 -23.60 -22.87
CA THR A 171 20.26 -24.98 -23.04
C THR A 171 20.46 -25.80 -21.76
N GLU A 172 19.81 -26.97 -21.64
CA GLU A 172 20.22 -27.97 -20.65
C GLU A 172 21.02 -29.12 -21.29
N GLY A 173 22.14 -29.47 -20.66
CA GLY A 173 23.05 -30.52 -21.12
C GLY A 173 24.05 -30.05 -22.16
N GLY A 174 25.27 -30.58 -22.07
CA GLY A 174 26.40 -30.18 -22.92
C GLY A 174 26.18 -30.42 -24.41
N LYS A 175 25.57 -31.56 -24.80
CA LYS A 175 25.32 -31.90 -26.21
C LYS A 175 24.52 -30.81 -26.94
N LYS A 176 23.51 -30.23 -26.28
CA LYS A 176 22.69 -29.16 -26.86
C LYS A 176 23.48 -27.87 -27.08
N GLY A 177 24.30 -27.51 -26.09
CA GLY A 177 25.16 -26.33 -26.19
C GLY A 177 26.18 -26.48 -27.31
N LEU A 178 26.87 -27.63 -27.36
CA LEU A 178 27.84 -27.94 -28.41
C LEU A 178 27.20 -28.01 -29.80
N SER A 179 26.01 -28.59 -29.91
CA SER A 179 25.26 -28.63 -31.17
C SER A 179 24.98 -27.21 -31.69
N ALA A 180 24.53 -26.31 -30.82
CA ALA A 180 24.26 -24.92 -31.20
C ALA A 180 25.55 -24.17 -31.60
N LEU A 181 26.62 -24.31 -30.80
CA LEU A 181 27.94 -23.73 -31.10
C LEU A 181 28.49 -24.22 -32.44
N SER A 182 28.30 -25.49 -32.77
CA SER A 182 28.72 -26.09 -34.05
C SER A 182 28.09 -25.41 -35.27
N GLN A 183 26.89 -24.85 -35.09
CA GLN A 183 26.15 -24.10 -36.11
C GLN A 183 26.39 -22.58 -36.04
N GLY A 184 27.37 -22.13 -35.25
CA GLY A 184 27.75 -20.72 -35.11
C GLY A 184 26.88 -19.92 -34.14
N TYR A 185 26.04 -20.56 -33.32
CA TYR A 185 25.28 -19.87 -32.27
C TYR A 185 26.04 -19.81 -30.96
N VAL A 186 26.04 -18.65 -30.29
CA VAL A 186 26.60 -18.54 -28.95
C VAL A 186 25.68 -19.20 -27.93
N ALA A 187 26.03 -20.41 -27.47
CA ALA A 187 25.23 -21.17 -26.52
C ALA A 187 25.98 -21.51 -25.23
N ILE A 188 25.28 -21.39 -24.10
CA ILE A 188 25.76 -21.71 -22.75
C ILE A 188 24.89 -22.83 -22.19
N ALA A 189 25.50 -23.98 -21.84
CA ALA A 189 24.76 -25.13 -21.33
C ALA A 189 24.77 -25.21 -19.80
N LEU A 190 23.64 -25.62 -19.23
CA LEU A 190 23.47 -25.84 -17.78
C LEU A 190 23.29 -27.33 -17.49
N TYR A 191 23.67 -27.81 -16.29
CA TYR A 191 23.46 -29.21 -15.91
C TYR A 191 21.99 -29.61 -15.94
N GLY A 192 21.12 -28.66 -15.58
CA GLY A 192 19.69 -28.79 -15.64
C GLY A 192 19.00 -27.44 -15.75
N CYS A 193 17.74 -27.46 -16.16
CA CYS A 193 16.94 -26.25 -16.38
C CYS A 193 16.78 -25.34 -15.14
N THR A 194 17.08 -25.84 -13.94
CA THR A 194 16.99 -25.08 -12.67
C THR A 194 18.33 -24.53 -12.17
N CYS A 195 19.44 -24.83 -12.85
CA CYS A 195 20.80 -24.54 -12.36
C CYS A 195 21.32 -23.14 -12.73
N GLY A 196 20.63 -22.40 -13.60
CA GLY A 196 21.10 -21.07 -14.06
C GLY A 196 20.84 -19.93 -13.06
N ALA A 197 19.98 -20.15 -12.06
CA ALA A 197 19.65 -19.13 -11.08
C ALA A 197 19.36 -19.76 -9.71
N LYS A 198 19.75 -19.05 -8.66
CA LYS A 198 19.52 -19.40 -7.25
C LYS A 198 18.42 -18.51 -6.68
N ASN A 199 17.82 -18.94 -5.59
CA ASN A 199 16.79 -18.19 -4.86
C ASN A 199 16.87 -18.48 -3.36
N LYS A 200 18.04 -18.92 -2.93
CA LYS A 200 18.42 -19.25 -1.57
C LYS A 200 19.81 -18.69 -1.35
N ASP A 201 20.00 -17.94 -0.27
CA ASP A 201 21.32 -17.42 0.09
C ASP A 201 22.19 -18.49 0.77
N GLU A 202 23.41 -18.12 1.16
CA GLU A 202 24.36 -19.00 1.84
C GLU A 202 23.84 -19.57 3.18
N ARG A 203 22.80 -18.95 3.76
CA ARG A 203 22.16 -19.36 5.01
C ARG A 203 20.88 -20.19 4.78
N ASP A 204 20.65 -20.63 3.54
CA ASP A 204 19.47 -21.37 3.08
C ASP A 204 18.14 -20.59 3.20
N ARG A 205 18.20 -19.26 3.29
CA ARG A 205 17.01 -18.39 3.34
C ARG A 205 16.53 -18.09 1.93
N TYR A 206 15.22 -18.11 1.72
CA TYR A 206 14.65 -17.74 0.42
C TYR A 206 14.83 -16.24 0.15
N VAL A 207 15.39 -15.93 -1.02
CA VAL A 207 15.64 -14.58 -1.53
C VAL A 207 15.10 -14.46 -2.95
N ASP A 208 15.05 -13.23 -3.47
CA ASP A 208 14.72 -13.00 -4.87
C ASP A 208 15.71 -13.74 -5.79
N PRO A 209 15.25 -14.26 -6.94
CA PRO A 209 16.13 -15.02 -7.82
C PRO A 209 17.33 -14.22 -8.32
N TYR A 210 18.52 -14.79 -8.20
CA TYR A 210 19.78 -14.20 -8.69
C TYR A 210 20.56 -15.20 -9.56
N LEU A 211 21.38 -14.69 -10.47
CA LEU A 211 22.15 -15.52 -11.42
C LEU A 211 23.27 -16.27 -10.71
N ILE A 212 23.69 -17.40 -11.27
CA ILE A 212 24.99 -17.98 -10.90
C ILE A 212 26.13 -17.12 -11.46
N ASN A 213 27.27 -17.08 -10.78
CA ASN A 213 28.41 -16.24 -11.15
C ASN A 213 28.85 -16.44 -12.62
N ASP A 214 28.83 -17.69 -13.11
CA ASP A 214 29.20 -18.00 -14.49
C ASP A 214 28.27 -17.32 -15.52
N LEU A 215 26.98 -17.10 -15.21
CA LEU A 215 26.03 -16.41 -16.10
C LEU A 215 25.98 -14.90 -15.86
N GLU A 216 26.18 -14.45 -14.62
CA GLU A 216 26.12 -13.05 -14.22
C GLU A 216 27.07 -12.18 -15.05
N ARG A 217 28.30 -12.65 -15.29
CA ARG A 217 29.30 -11.95 -16.12
C ARG A 217 28.91 -11.75 -17.59
N PHE A 218 27.90 -12.46 -18.09
CA PHE A 218 27.38 -12.30 -19.45
C PHE A 218 26.07 -11.50 -19.49
N ALA A 219 25.50 -11.18 -18.32
CA ALA A 219 24.21 -10.52 -18.16
C ALA A 219 24.39 -9.00 -18.05
N GLN A 220 24.84 -8.40 -19.15
CA GLN A 220 24.88 -6.93 -19.27
C GLN A 220 23.47 -6.38 -19.54
N GLU A 221 23.26 -5.10 -19.23
CA GLU A 221 22.02 -4.38 -19.54
C GLU A 221 21.72 -4.51 -21.05
N ASP A 222 20.44 -4.68 -21.39
CA ASP A 222 19.93 -4.92 -22.75
C ASP A 222 20.41 -6.19 -23.46
N SER A 223 21.32 -6.99 -22.87
CA SER A 223 21.77 -8.23 -23.47
C SER A 223 20.60 -9.19 -23.75
N ARG A 224 20.67 -9.88 -24.89
CA ARG A 224 19.58 -10.70 -25.43
C ARG A 224 19.80 -12.18 -25.10
N TRP A 225 18.83 -12.79 -24.43
CA TRP A 225 18.90 -14.18 -23.96
C TRP A 225 17.77 -15.03 -24.54
N LEU A 226 18.13 -16.16 -25.14
CA LEU A 226 17.21 -17.08 -25.78
C LEU A 226 17.21 -18.42 -25.05
N PHE A 227 16.02 -18.94 -24.71
CA PHE A 227 15.89 -20.22 -24.02
C PHE A 227 15.55 -21.34 -24.98
N ALA A 228 16.41 -22.35 -25.06
CA ALA A 228 16.26 -23.55 -25.88
C ALA A 228 16.33 -24.84 -25.03
N PHE A 229 15.55 -24.86 -23.95
CA PHE A 229 15.39 -26.01 -23.06
C PHE A 229 14.41 -27.08 -23.62
N ASP A 230 14.61 -28.32 -23.21
CA ASP A 230 13.94 -29.56 -23.58
C ASP A 230 12.41 -29.47 -23.58
N ARG A 231 11.80 -30.21 -24.51
CA ARG A 231 10.36 -30.44 -24.61
C ARG A 231 9.98 -31.77 -23.99
N ASP A 232 9.86 -31.81 -22.67
CA ASP A 232 9.34 -33.00 -21.99
C ASP A 232 7.82 -33.12 -22.12
N GLU A 233 7.32 -34.34 -22.28
CA GLU A 233 5.88 -34.65 -22.24
C GLU A 233 5.39 -34.94 -20.82
N LYS A 234 6.27 -35.48 -19.96
CA LYS A 234 5.99 -35.85 -18.58
C LYS A 234 5.72 -34.61 -17.72
N GLN A 235 4.60 -34.59 -17.01
CA GLN A 235 4.14 -33.44 -16.23
C GLN A 235 5.16 -32.93 -15.20
N LYS A 236 5.84 -33.84 -14.48
CA LYS A 236 6.87 -33.47 -13.50
C LYS A 236 8.04 -32.72 -14.14
N ALA A 237 8.48 -33.15 -15.32
CA ALA A 237 9.57 -32.52 -16.05
C ALA A 237 9.14 -31.18 -16.68
N LYS A 238 7.92 -31.10 -17.24
CA LYS A 238 7.32 -29.83 -17.67
C LYS A 238 7.30 -28.77 -16.56
N LEU A 239 6.92 -29.17 -15.34
CA LEU A 239 6.90 -28.28 -14.18
C LEU A 239 8.31 -27.85 -13.75
N ALA A 240 9.28 -28.75 -13.79
CA ALA A 240 10.68 -28.42 -13.49
C ALA A 240 11.25 -27.41 -14.49
N VAL A 241 11.05 -27.64 -15.80
CA VAL A 241 11.48 -26.73 -16.87
C VAL A 241 10.78 -25.39 -16.77
N ALA A 242 9.46 -25.36 -16.53
CA ALA A 242 8.72 -24.11 -16.35
C ALA A 242 9.20 -23.32 -15.12
N SER A 243 9.47 -24.01 -14.00
CA SER A 243 9.99 -23.42 -12.78
C SER A 243 11.41 -22.86 -12.97
N GLY A 244 12.30 -23.65 -13.58
CA GLY A 244 13.67 -23.27 -13.89
C GLY A 244 13.73 -22.06 -14.83
N LYS A 245 12.98 -22.11 -15.94
CA LYS A 245 12.82 -20.97 -16.88
C LYS A 245 12.31 -19.72 -16.18
N LYS A 246 11.28 -19.84 -15.34
CA LYS A 246 10.72 -18.69 -14.62
C LYS A 246 11.75 -18.08 -13.68
N LYS A 247 12.49 -18.90 -12.94
CA LYS A 247 13.52 -18.44 -12.01
C LYS A 247 14.64 -17.72 -12.75
N LEU A 248 15.19 -18.32 -13.81
CA LEU A 248 16.25 -17.73 -14.61
C LEU A 248 15.79 -16.43 -15.30
N ARG A 249 14.57 -16.40 -15.83
CA ARG A 249 13.98 -15.19 -16.42
C ARG A 249 13.87 -14.04 -15.43
N LEU A 250 13.47 -14.31 -14.18
CA LEU A 250 13.40 -13.27 -13.15
C LEU A 250 14.78 -12.70 -12.84
N ALA A 251 15.79 -13.55 -12.70
CA ALA A 251 17.15 -13.13 -12.44
C ALA A 251 17.76 -12.32 -13.61
N LEU A 252 17.57 -12.76 -14.85
CA LEU A 252 18.03 -12.03 -16.05
C LEU A 252 17.30 -10.68 -16.23
N ASN A 253 15.98 -10.65 -16.02
CA ASN A 253 15.24 -9.40 -16.11
C ASN A 253 15.65 -8.40 -15.01
N ALA A 254 16.03 -8.87 -13.83
CA ALA A 254 16.55 -8.02 -12.76
C ALA A 254 17.92 -7.42 -13.11
N ALA A 255 18.71 -8.08 -13.97
CA ALA A 255 19.96 -7.58 -14.54
C ALA A 255 19.74 -6.71 -15.80
N GLY A 256 18.50 -6.30 -16.11
CA GLY A 256 18.19 -5.49 -17.29
C GLY A 256 18.24 -6.25 -18.63
N CYS A 257 18.39 -7.58 -18.61
CA CYS A 257 18.46 -8.37 -19.84
C CYS A 257 17.07 -8.66 -20.42
N THR A 258 17.02 -8.90 -21.73
CA THR A 258 15.78 -9.32 -22.40
C THR A 258 15.78 -10.80 -22.70
N THR A 259 14.64 -11.47 -22.49
CA THR A 259 14.55 -12.93 -22.63
C THR A 259 13.43 -13.38 -23.56
N VAL A 260 13.68 -14.43 -24.36
CA VAL A 260 12.68 -15.05 -25.24
C VAL A 260 12.87 -16.57 -25.30
N ASP A 261 11.79 -17.31 -25.54
CA ASP A 261 11.88 -18.76 -25.78
C ASP A 261 12.01 -19.03 -27.29
N ILE A 262 12.95 -19.90 -27.67
CA ILE A 262 12.95 -20.53 -28.99
C ILE A 262 11.91 -21.67 -28.97
N LYS A 263 11.06 -21.73 -30.00
CA LYS A 263 9.92 -22.66 -30.03
C LYS A 263 9.95 -23.54 -31.28
N TRP A 264 9.96 -24.84 -31.05
CA TRP A 264 9.66 -25.93 -32.00
C TRP A 264 8.64 -26.88 -31.36
N THR A 265 8.10 -27.83 -32.13
CA THR A 265 7.13 -28.81 -31.63
C THR A 265 7.84 -30.06 -31.11
N SER A 266 7.26 -30.78 -30.16
CA SER A 266 7.89 -31.99 -29.59
C SER A 266 8.02 -33.12 -30.62
N SER A 267 7.19 -33.12 -31.67
CA SER A 267 7.32 -34.03 -32.81
C SER A 267 8.58 -33.77 -33.63
N ASP A 268 9.13 -32.56 -33.59
CA ASP A 268 10.32 -32.21 -34.37
C ASP A 268 11.62 -32.66 -33.66
N GLY A 269 11.56 -32.94 -32.35
CA GLY A 269 12.69 -33.31 -31.51
C GLY A 269 12.49 -32.89 -30.06
N LYS A 270 12.94 -33.71 -29.11
CA LYS A 270 12.81 -33.41 -27.68
C LYS A 270 13.75 -32.26 -27.30
N GLY A 271 15.02 -32.42 -27.63
CA GLY A 271 16.06 -31.42 -27.44
C GLY A 271 16.31 -30.58 -28.68
N LEU A 272 17.12 -29.53 -28.49
CA LEU A 272 17.63 -28.72 -29.58
C LEU A 272 18.55 -29.55 -30.51
N ASP A 273 19.37 -30.41 -29.93
CA ASP A 273 20.24 -31.34 -30.67
C ASP A 273 19.42 -32.31 -31.53
N ASP A 274 18.39 -32.94 -30.96
CA ASP A 274 17.48 -33.82 -31.72
C ASP A 274 16.77 -33.06 -32.85
N PHE A 275 16.32 -31.83 -32.57
CA PHE A 275 15.65 -30.99 -33.54
C PHE A 275 16.54 -30.66 -34.74
N MET A 276 17.81 -30.33 -34.48
CA MET A 276 18.80 -30.03 -35.52
C MET A 276 19.19 -31.26 -36.34
N VAL A 277 19.29 -32.45 -35.72
CA VAL A 277 19.55 -33.70 -36.45
C VAL A 277 18.36 -34.07 -37.35
N ASN A 278 17.13 -33.96 -36.85
CA ASN A 278 15.93 -34.39 -37.59
C ASN A 278 15.55 -33.45 -38.74
N ASN A 279 15.76 -32.14 -38.57
CA ASN A 279 15.23 -31.11 -39.49
C ASN A 279 16.31 -30.24 -40.15
N GLY A 280 17.58 -30.44 -39.80
CA GLY A 280 18.70 -29.63 -40.26
C GLY A 280 18.81 -28.26 -39.56
N SER A 281 19.97 -27.62 -39.72
CA SER A 281 20.28 -26.32 -39.10
C SER A 281 19.39 -25.18 -39.61
N GLY A 282 18.96 -25.21 -40.88
CA GLY A 282 18.07 -24.20 -41.46
C GLY A 282 16.70 -24.09 -40.77
N ALA A 283 16.16 -25.20 -40.27
CA ALA A 283 14.92 -25.18 -39.49
C ALA A 283 15.11 -24.47 -38.13
N PHE A 284 16.29 -24.65 -37.52
CA PHE A 284 16.64 -23.93 -36.29
C PHE A 284 16.93 -22.46 -36.56
N ASP A 285 17.56 -22.12 -37.68
CA ASP A 285 17.73 -20.74 -38.11
C ASP A 285 16.37 -20.01 -38.21
N ALA A 286 15.35 -20.64 -38.81
CA ALA A 286 14.01 -20.05 -38.86
C ALA A 286 13.39 -19.85 -37.46
N ALA A 287 13.54 -20.82 -36.55
CA ALA A 287 13.05 -20.73 -35.19
C ALA A 287 13.77 -19.64 -34.38
N TYR A 288 15.09 -19.54 -34.55
CA TYR A 288 15.95 -18.52 -33.96
C TYR A 288 15.59 -17.12 -34.46
N GLN A 289 15.51 -16.91 -35.78
CA GLN A 289 15.16 -15.62 -36.36
C GLN A 289 13.76 -15.15 -35.94
N LYS A 290 12.80 -16.07 -35.82
CA LYS A 290 11.47 -15.77 -35.27
C LYS A 290 11.53 -15.32 -33.80
N ALA A 291 12.44 -15.87 -33.01
CA ALA A 291 12.65 -15.48 -31.62
C ALA A 291 13.35 -14.11 -31.51
N ILE A 292 14.37 -13.86 -32.35
CA ILE A 292 15.06 -12.56 -32.45
C ILE A 292 14.10 -11.46 -32.92
N ALA A 293 13.34 -11.67 -33.99
CA ALA A 293 12.35 -10.70 -34.47
C ALA A 293 11.28 -10.36 -33.40
N LYS A 294 10.98 -11.31 -32.50
CA LYS A 294 10.08 -11.09 -31.37
C LYS A 294 10.72 -10.20 -30.29
N LEU A 295 12.03 -10.32 -30.05
CA LEU A 295 12.78 -9.41 -29.18
C LEU A 295 12.88 -8.02 -29.80
N GLU A 296 13.26 -7.92 -31.07
CA GLU A 296 13.39 -6.63 -31.78
C GLU A 296 12.06 -5.87 -31.88
N LYS A 297 10.95 -6.58 -32.10
CA LYS A 297 9.61 -5.98 -32.07
C LYS A 297 9.20 -5.47 -30.68
N ALA A 298 9.81 -5.99 -29.61
CA ALA A 298 9.60 -5.48 -28.26
C ALA A 298 10.43 -4.20 -28.00
N PHE A 299 11.59 -4.04 -28.65
CA PHE A 299 12.45 -2.86 -28.53
C PHE A 299 12.01 -1.67 -29.41
N ARG A 300 11.50 -1.90 -30.63
CA ARG A 300 11.00 -0.80 -31.50
C ARG A 300 9.73 -0.11 -30.98
N SER A 301 9.11 -0.63 -29.93
CA SER A 301 8.05 0.05 -29.18
C SER A 301 8.65 0.63 -27.91
N ASP A 302 9.37 1.75 -28.04
CA ASP A 302 9.91 2.52 -26.92
C ASP A 302 8.79 3.30 -26.19
N SER A 303 7.86 2.50 -25.68
CA SER A 303 6.89 2.77 -24.64
C SER A 303 6.54 1.39 -24.03
N THR A 304 7.44 0.88 -23.19
CA THR A 304 7.29 -0.25 -22.24
C THR A 304 6.32 -1.41 -22.62
N PRO A 305 6.81 -2.61 -22.99
CA PRO A 305 5.94 -3.77 -23.19
C PRO A 305 5.86 -4.72 -21.97
N GLU A 306 4.68 -4.73 -21.36
CA GLU A 306 4.14 -5.76 -20.47
C GLU A 306 4.12 -7.21 -21.07
N PRO A 307 4.03 -8.26 -20.22
CA PRO A 307 4.14 -9.67 -20.61
C PRO A 307 3.05 -10.15 -21.58
N LYS A 308 3.42 -10.89 -22.64
CA LYS A 308 2.50 -11.58 -23.57
C LYS A 308 2.36 -13.08 -23.27
N GLY A 309 1.48 -13.43 -22.34
CA GLY A 309 0.60 -14.60 -22.45
C GLY A 309 -0.81 -14.06 -22.69
N ALA A 310 -1.54 -14.62 -23.68
CA ALA A 310 -2.91 -14.24 -24.11
C ALA A 310 -3.41 -12.91 -23.53
N ARG A 311 -3.33 -11.79 -24.27
CA ARG A 311 -3.88 -10.51 -23.82
C ARG A 311 -5.35 -10.76 -23.49
N SER A 312 -5.66 -10.89 -22.20
CA SER A 312 -7.02 -11.01 -21.70
C SER A 312 -7.86 -9.98 -22.44
N LYS A 313 -8.99 -10.37 -23.04
CA LYS A 313 -9.87 -9.40 -23.70
C LYS A 313 -10.17 -8.24 -22.75
N ASN A 314 -10.31 -8.53 -21.45
CA ASN A 314 -10.47 -7.51 -20.42
C ASN A 314 -9.24 -6.59 -20.31
N LYS A 315 -8.01 -7.11 -20.42
CA LYS A 315 -6.78 -6.29 -20.43
C LYS A 315 -6.69 -5.42 -21.69
N GLN A 316 -7.15 -5.91 -22.84
CA GLN A 316 -7.20 -5.10 -24.06
C GLN A 316 -8.20 -3.95 -23.92
N ILE A 317 -9.39 -4.24 -23.40
CA ILE A 317 -10.42 -3.23 -23.15
C ILE A 317 -9.94 -2.25 -22.08
N LEU A 318 -9.35 -2.72 -20.98
CA LEU A 318 -8.80 -1.86 -19.92
C LEU A 318 -7.73 -0.92 -20.47
N ASN A 319 -6.73 -1.44 -21.18
CA ASN A 319 -5.68 -0.61 -21.78
C ASN A 319 -6.23 0.37 -22.82
N PHE A 320 -7.26 -0.03 -23.58
CA PHE A 320 -7.93 0.86 -24.53
C PHE A 320 -8.65 2.00 -23.80
N LEU A 321 -9.49 1.69 -22.83
CA LEU A 321 -10.21 2.70 -22.05
C LEU A 321 -9.24 3.61 -21.30
N GLU A 322 -8.17 3.05 -20.74
CA GLU A 322 -7.09 3.82 -20.10
C GLU A 322 -6.46 4.77 -21.11
N SER A 323 -6.10 4.32 -22.32
CA SER A 323 -5.53 5.21 -23.35
C SER A 323 -6.43 6.39 -23.75
N ARG A 324 -7.76 6.24 -23.62
CA ARG A 324 -8.74 7.28 -23.97
C ARG A 324 -9.11 8.20 -22.81
N TRP A 325 -9.10 7.66 -21.59
CA TRP A 325 -9.64 8.34 -20.41
C TRP A 325 -8.60 8.66 -19.33
N ARG A 326 -7.35 8.20 -19.40
CA ARG A 326 -6.37 8.30 -18.30
C ARG A 326 -6.25 9.70 -17.67
N SER A 327 -6.09 10.76 -18.47
CA SER A 327 -5.97 12.13 -17.94
C SER A 327 -7.30 12.77 -17.53
N ARG A 328 -8.42 12.21 -18.00
CA ARG A 328 -9.78 12.75 -17.85
C ARG A 328 -10.55 12.08 -16.72
N LEU A 329 -10.27 10.80 -16.47
CA LEU A 329 -10.94 9.95 -15.51
C LEU A 329 -10.14 9.90 -14.22
N ARG A 330 -10.72 10.46 -13.16
CA ARG A 330 -10.11 10.58 -11.83
C ARG A 330 -11.03 9.95 -10.79
N PHE A 331 -10.46 9.52 -9.67
CA PHE A 331 -11.25 9.04 -8.53
C PHE A 331 -11.28 10.09 -7.43
N ASN A 332 -12.45 10.61 -7.13
CA ASN A 332 -12.61 11.60 -6.07
C ASN A 332 -12.68 10.88 -4.71
N GLU A 333 -11.64 11.04 -3.91
CA GLU A 333 -11.48 10.40 -2.60
C GLU A 333 -12.53 10.84 -1.57
N MET A 334 -13.15 12.01 -1.77
CA MET A 334 -14.18 12.56 -0.89
C MET A 334 -15.57 12.03 -1.27
N THR A 335 -15.94 12.03 -2.56
CA THR A 335 -17.24 11.51 -3.03
C THR A 335 -17.28 9.99 -3.10
N LEU A 336 -16.11 9.34 -3.17
CA LEU A 336 -15.92 7.92 -3.49
C LEU A 336 -16.46 7.53 -4.88
N LYS A 337 -16.50 8.48 -5.82
CA LYS A 337 -17.00 8.27 -7.18
C LYS A 337 -15.92 8.54 -8.22
N PRO A 338 -15.92 7.77 -9.32
CA PRO A 338 -15.17 8.15 -10.51
C PRO A 338 -15.80 9.38 -11.17
N GLU A 339 -14.95 10.26 -11.68
CA GLU A 339 -15.34 11.46 -12.40
C GLU A 339 -14.59 11.54 -13.73
N LEU A 340 -15.31 11.82 -14.82
CA LEU A 340 -14.77 12.01 -16.15
C LEU A 340 -14.92 13.49 -16.52
N ASP A 341 -13.81 14.17 -16.78
CA ASP A 341 -13.76 15.62 -17.03
C ASP A 341 -14.41 16.46 -15.91
N GLY A 342 -14.24 16.00 -14.67
CA GLY A 342 -14.82 16.64 -13.47
C GLY A 342 -16.31 16.37 -13.27
N GLN A 343 -16.95 15.55 -14.11
CA GLN A 343 -18.35 15.17 -13.94
C GLN A 343 -18.48 13.75 -13.37
N PRO A 344 -19.34 13.51 -12.36
CA PRO A 344 -19.56 12.17 -11.82
C PRO A 344 -20.00 11.18 -12.89
N VAL A 345 -19.34 10.03 -12.95
CA VAL A 345 -19.70 8.95 -13.88
C VAL A 345 -20.84 8.13 -13.29
N ASP A 346 -21.93 8.00 -14.05
CA ASP A 346 -23.01 7.07 -13.72
C ASP A 346 -22.59 5.64 -14.05
N LEU A 347 -22.35 4.85 -12.99
CA LEU A 347 -21.88 3.47 -13.10
C LEU A 347 -22.96 2.50 -13.61
N ASP A 348 -24.25 2.86 -13.52
CA ASP A 348 -25.33 1.98 -13.97
C ASP A 348 -25.44 1.99 -15.51
N THR A 349 -25.08 3.10 -16.15
CA THR A 349 -25.17 3.30 -17.60
C THR A 349 -23.81 3.23 -18.33
N ILE A 350 -22.71 3.07 -17.60
CA ILE A 350 -21.35 3.16 -18.14
C ILE A 350 -21.02 2.15 -19.24
N SER A 351 -21.59 0.94 -19.21
CA SER A 351 -21.39 -0.04 -20.30
C SER A 351 -22.02 0.43 -21.60
N MET A 352 -23.22 1.01 -21.54
CA MET A 352 -23.90 1.60 -22.70
C MET A 352 -23.14 2.81 -23.24
N GLN A 353 -22.57 3.63 -22.35
CA GLN A 353 -21.73 4.75 -22.74
C GLN A 353 -20.47 4.27 -23.48
N ILE A 354 -19.77 3.25 -22.97
CA ILE A 354 -18.59 2.65 -23.63
C ILE A 354 -18.96 2.08 -25.01
N ALA A 355 -20.08 1.37 -25.10
CA ALA A 355 -20.55 0.82 -26.38
C ALA A 355 -20.85 1.92 -27.39
N ARG A 356 -21.57 2.97 -26.98
CA ARG A 356 -21.89 4.13 -27.83
C ARG A 356 -20.66 4.91 -28.28
N ASP A 357 -19.74 5.20 -27.36
CA ASP A 357 -18.63 6.12 -27.61
C ASP A 357 -17.46 5.43 -28.34
N PHE A 358 -17.32 4.10 -28.21
CA PHE A 358 -16.14 3.36 -28.71
C PHE A 358 -16.43 2.09 -29.51
N ASP A 359 -17.70 1.71 -29.71
CA ASP A 359 -18.10 0.47 -30.39
C ASP A 359 -17.49 -0.79 -29.72
N ILE A 360 -17.53 -0.82 -28.38
CA ILE A 360 -17.01 -1.92 -27.56
C ILE A 360 -18.13 -2.52 -26.70
N ASP A 361 -18.44 -3.79 -26.98
CA ASP A 361 -19.33 -4.59 -26.13
C ASP A 361 -18.61 -5.06 -24.86
N ILE A 362 -19.10 -4.59 -23.70
CA ILE A 362 -18.61 -4.97 -22.39
C ILE A 362 -19.78 -5.14 -21.41
N SER A 363 -19.72 -6.18 -20.57
CA SER A 363 -20.73 -6.38 -19.53
C SER A 363 -20.66 -5.26 -18.49
N SER A 364 -21.81 -4.84 -17.95
CA SER A 364 -21.88 -3.75 -16.94
C SER A 364 -20.92 -3.95 -15.78
N SER A 365 -20.81 -5.18 -15.26
CA SER A 365 -19.86 -5.52 -14.18
C SER A 365 -18.40 -5.22 -14.53
N LYS A 366 -17.96 -5.53 -15.76
CA LYS A 366 -16.58 -5.32 -16.21
C LYS A 366 -16.32 -3.86 -16.57
N ALA A 367 -17.33 -3.16 -17.09
CA ALA A 367 -17.24 -1.74 -17.38
C ALA A 367 -17.02 -0.94 -16.10
N VAL A 368 -17.82 -1.22 -15.06
CA VAL A 368 -17.67 -0.63 -13.72
C VAL A 368 -16.29 -0.94 -13.14
N GLU A 369 -15.85 -2.21 -13.19
CA GLU A 369 -14.53 -2.61 -12.70
C GLU A 369 -13.38 -1.88 -13.42
N ALA A 370 -13.46 -1.77 -14.75
CA ALA A 370 -12.46 -1.07 -15.56
C ALA A 370 -12.38 0.43 -15.20
N VAL A 371 -13.53 1.11 -15.12
CA VAL A 371 -13.60 2.53 -14.75
C VAL A 371 -13.07 2.77 -13.34
N LEU A 372 -13.41 1.90 -12.37
CA LEU A 372 -12.89 2.00 -11.01
C LEU A 372 -11.38 1.75 -10.94
N ILE A 373 -10.83 0.82 -11.73
CA ILE A 373 -9.38 0.57 -11.78
C ILE A 373 -8.65 1.80 -12.33
N ILE A 374 -9.10 2.34 -13.47
CA ILE A 374 -8.45 3.47 -14.14
C ILE A 374 -8.55 4.73 -13.27
N SER A 375 -9.75 5.05 -12.78
CA SER A 375 -9.97 6.23 -11.94
C SER A 375 -9.14 6.18 -10.65
N LYS A 376 -9.07 5.03 -9.95
CA LYS A 376 -8.32 4.91 -8.69
C LYS A 376 -6.82 5.10 -8.87
N ALA A 377 -6.27 4.76 -10.05
CA ALA A 377 -4.87 5.04 -10.36
C ALA A 377 -4.58 6.56 -10.48
N ASN A 378 -5.62 7.37 -10.68
CA ASN A 378 -5.57 8.84 -10.73
C ASN A 378 -6.50 9.43 -9.65
N SER A 379 -6.33 8.99 -8.40
CA SER A 379 -7.12 9.46 -7.26
C SER A 379 -6.71 10.87 -6.85
N TYR A 380 -7.67 11.63 -6.35
CA TYR A 380 -7.43 12.98 -5.84
C TYR A 380 -8.42 13.33 -4.72
N HIS A 381 -8.02 14.27 -3.86
CA HIS A 381 -8.89 14.82 -2.84
C HIS A 381 -9.16 16.30 -3.15
N PRO A 382 -10.42 16.71 -3.42
CA PRO A 382 -10.71 18.05 -3.96
C PRO A 382 -10.27 19.18 -3.03
N VAL A 383 -10.41 19.00 -1.71
CA VAL A 383 -9.91 19.98 -0.72
C VAL A 383 -8.39 20.06 -0.71
N ARG A 384 -7.69 18.93 -0.91
CA ARG A 384 -6.22 18.90 -0.87
C ARG A 384 -5.67 19.71 -2.04
N GLU A 385 -6.19 19.47 -3.24
CA GLU A 385 -5.80 20.23 -4.44
C GLU A 385 -6.13 21.71 -4.30
N TYR A 386 -7.28 22.06 -3.74
CA TYR A 386 -7.61 23.44 -3.43
C TYR A 386 -6.59 24.09 -2.48
N LEU A 387 -6.28 23.42 -1.36
CA LEU A 387 -5.33 23.91 -0.35
C LEU A 387 -3.91 24.05 -0.91
N GLU A 388 -3.46 23.09 -1.72
CA GLU A 388 -2.18 23.14 -2.42
C GLU A 388 -2.12 24.31 -3.39
N ARG A 389 -3.16 24.47 -4.24
CA ARG A 389 -3.27 25.57 -5.20
C ARG A 389 -3.22 26.94 -4.54
N VAL A 390 -4.00 27.17 -3.47
CA VAL A 390 -4.01 28.49 -2.81
C VAL A 390 -2.69 28.77 -2.11
N ALA A 391 -2.05 27.75 -1.51
CA ALA A 391 -0.75 27.93 -0.88
C ALA A 391 0.37 28.28 -1.87
N GLU A 392 0.28 27.78 -3.11
CA GLU A 392 1.18 28.17 -4.21
C GLU A 392 0.88 29.58 -4.74
N GLN A 393 -0.41 29.92 -4.89
CA GLN A 393 -0.84 31.21 -5.41
C GLN A 393 -0.52 32.38 -4.46
N TYR A 394 -0.57 32.13 -3.15
CA TYR A 394 -0.31 33.12 -2.10
C TYR A 394 0.89 32.69 -1.25
N PRO A 395 2.14 32.92 -1.72
CA PRO A 395 3.36 32.59 -0.97
C PRO A 395 3.48 33.42 0.33
N ILE A 396 4.23 32.88 1.31
CA ILE A 396 4.36 33.40 2.68
C ILE A 396 4.85 34.85 2.68
N ASN A 397 3.91 35.79 2.79
CA ASN A 397 4.21 37.20 3.01
C ASN A 397 3.53 37.75 4.27
N ASP A 398 2.43 37.15 4.74
CA ASP A 398 1.76 37.57 5.97
C ASP A 398 0.85 36.46 6.56
N LEU A 399 1.10 36.08 7.82
CA LEU A 399 0.23 35.16 8.59
C LEU A 399 -0.81 35.91 9.44
N SER A 400 -0.77 37.25 9.48
CA SER A 400 -1.63 38.09 10.32
C SER A 400 -3.12 37.89 10.05
N ILE A 401 -3.50 37.51 8.82
CA ILE A 401 -4.89 37.32 8.40
C ILE A 401 -5.61 36.23 9.22
N ILE A 402 -4.86 35.25 9.74
CA ILE A 402 -5.42 34.19 10.59
C ILE A 402 -5.27 34.45 12.10
N GLU A 403 -4.60 35.54 12.50
CA GLU A 403 -4.33 35.87 13.92
C GLU A 403 -5.49 36.63 14.59
N ASN A 404 -6.41 37.21 13.82
CA ASN A 404 -7.44 38.11 14.35
C ASN A 404 -8.86 37.80 13.82
N ILE A 405 -9.08 36.56 13.38
CA ILE A 405 -10.35 36.11 12.78
C ILE A 405 -11.53 36.35 13.74
N ALA A 406 -11.43 35.94 15.00
CA ALA A 406 -12.54 36.05 15.93
C ALA A 406 -12.89 37.53 16.23
N THR A 407 -11.88 38.37 16.34
CA THR A 407 -12.08 39.82 16.50
C THR A 407 -12.73 40.45 15.27
N ARG A 408 -12.25 40.14 14.07
CA ARG A 408 -12.73 40.75 12.81
C ARG A 408 -14.14 40.29 12.43
N TYR A 409 -14.43 39.00 12.58
CA TYR A 409 -15.67 38.41 12.11
C TYR A 409 -16.76 38.31 13.19
N PHE A 410 -16.38 38.20 14.46
CA PHE A 410 -17.33 38.00 15.56
C PHE A 410 -17.34 39.14 16.57
N GLY A 411 -16.42 40.10 16.49
CA GLY A 411 -16.38 41.29 17.36
C GLY A 411 -15.84 41.03 18.77
N THR A 412 -15.23 39.87 19.03
CA THR A 412 -14.74 39.53 20.37
C THR A 412 -13.38 40.15 20.68
N THR A 413 -13.21 40.61 21.91
CA THR A 413 -11.95 41.17 22.42
C THR A 413 -11.10 40.19 23.23
N GLU A 414 -11.65 39.02 23.58
CA GLU A 414 -10.92 37.97 24.31
C GLU A 414 -9.86 37.32 23.40
N PRO A 415 -8.56 37.43 23.71
CA PRO A 415 -7.49 36.94 22.83
C PRO A 415 -7.57 35.45 22.53
N LEU A 416 -8.05 34.64 23.48
CA LEU A 416 -8.14 33.20 23.33
C LEU A 416 -9.08 32.78 22.18
N HIS A 417 -10.08 33.60 21.83
CA HIS A 417 -10.99 33.28 20.72
C HIS A 417 -10.28 33.30 19.35
N ASN A 418 -9.28 34.17 19.18
CA ASN A 418 -8.46 34.17 17.96
C ASN A 418 -7.57 32.91 17.89
N VAL A 419 -7.02 32.50 19.04
CA VAL A 419 -6.25 31.25 19.18
C VAL A 419 -7.10 30.05 18.78
N PHE A 420 -8.37 30.00 19.20
CA PHE A 420 -9.31 28.94 18.81
C PHE A 420 -9.47 28.85 17.29
N MET A 421 -9.71 29.99 16.62
CA MET A 421 -9.88 30.02 15.17
C MET A 421 -8.61 29.63 14.43
N ARG A 422 -7.45 30.18 14.80
CA ARG A 422 -6.15 29.84 14.18
C ARG A 422 -5.90 28.34 14.26
N LYS A 423 -5.95 27.77 15.47
CA LYS A 423 -5.68 26.35 15.71
C LYS A 423 -6.71 25.44 15.03
N HIS A 424 -7.97 25.87 14.97
CA HIS A 424 -9.01 25.12 14.25
C HIS A 424 -8.69 25.05 12.76
N LEU A 425 -8.37 26.16 12.11
CA LEU A 425 -8.00 26.16 10.68
C LEU A 425 -6.78 25.28 10.39
N ILE A 426 -5.74 25.37 11.21
CA ILE A 426 -4.57 24.48 11.11
C ILE A 426 -5.00 23.02 11.28
N GLY A 427 -5.89 22.72 12.22
CA GLY A 427 -6.47 21.39 12.42
C GLY A 427 -7.25 20.87 11.21
N GLN A 428 -8.01 21.74 10.54
CA GLN A 428 -8.76 21.40 9.31
C GLN A 428 -7.82 21.10 8.14
N VAL A 429 -6.78 21.92 7.96
CA VAL A 429 -5.69 21.65 7.00
C VAL A 429 -5.04 20.31 7.30
N ARG A 430 -4.64 20.11 8.56
CA ARG A 430 -3.95 18.89 9.01
C ARG A 430 -4.80 17.64 8.78
N ARG A 431 -6.12 17.68 8.96
CA ARG A 431 -7.01 16.54 8.66
C ARG A 431 -7.00 16.13 7.19
N VAL A 432 -6.70 17.05 6.27
CA VAL A 432 -6.64 16.78 4.82
C VAL A 432 -5.27 16.22 4.40
N PHE A 433 -4.19 16.76 4.96
CA PHE A 433 -2.81 16.34 4.68
C PHE A 433 -2.34 15.13 5.49
N GLU A 434 -2.84 14.98 6.73
CA GLU A 434 -2.64 13.83 7.62
C GLU A 434 -4.00 13.22 8.02
N PRO A 435 -4.69 12.52 7.11
CA PRO A 435 -5.95 11.85 7.40
C PRO A 435 -5.85 10.95 8.64
N GLY A 436 -6.81 11.10 9.56
CA GLY A 436 -6.82 10.36 10.84
C GLY A 436 -5.97 10.96 11.96
N CYS A 437 -5.37 12.13 11.77
CA CYS A 437 -4.75 12.89 12.86
C CYS A 437 -5.76 13.20 13.99
N GLN A 438 -5.27 13.40 15.22
CA GLN A 438 -6.13 13.74 16.34
C GLN A 438 -6.61 15.20 16.19
N HIS A 439 -7.92 15.39 16.05
CA HIS A 439 -8.58 16.69 16.15
C HIS A 439 -9.98 16.44 16.69
N ASP A 440 -10.11 16.36 18.02
CA ASP A 440 -11.34 16.05 18.77
C ASP A 440 -11.96 17.26 19.46
N THR A 441 -11.65 18.46 18.96
CA THR A 441 -12.19 19.74 19.43
C THR A 441 -13.18 20.31 18.42
N VAL A 442 -14.13 21.09 18.91
CA VAL A 442 -15.22 21.70 18.14
C VAL A 442 -15.26 23.19 18.46
N VAL A 443 -15.16 24.03 17.43
CA VAL A 443 -15.42 25.47 17.58
C VAL A 443 -16.92 25.71 17.54
N VAL A 444 -17.43 26.41 18.55
CA VAL A 444 -18.85 26.69 18.73
C VAL A 444 -19.10 28.19 18.60
N LEU A 445 -19.86 28.63 17.61
CA LEU A 445 -20.34 30.01 17.53
C LEU A 445 -21.62 30.15 18.35
N GLN A 446 -21.58 30.97 19.39
CA GLN A 446 -22.72 31.29 20.25
C GLN A 446 -23.23 32.68 19.92
N GLY A 447 -24.53 32.84 19.67
CA GLY A 447 -25.10 34.17 19.45
C GLY A 447 -26.55 34.12 19.00
N LEU A 448 -27.18 35.28 18.79
CA LEU A 448 -28.58 35.36 18.41
C LEU A 448 -28.88 34.63 17.08
N GLN A 449 -30.14 34.24 16.89
CA GLN A 449 -30.58 33.72 15.61
C GLN A 449 -30.49 34.82 14.54
N GLY A 450 -30.12 34.46 13.31
CA GLY A 450 -30.04 35.41 12.20
C GLY A 450 -28.69 36.14 12.03
N VAL A 451 -27.74 35.99 12.96
CA VAL A 451 -26.40 36.64 12.87
C VAL A 451 -25.44 36.00 11.87
N GLN A 452 -25.90 35.04 11.06
CA GLN A 452 -25.15 34.33 10.00
C GLN A 452 -24.09 33.29 10.43
N LYS A 453 -24.20 32.70 11.63
CA LYS A 453 -23.26 31.65 12.13
C LYS A 453 -23.08 30.47 11.16
N SER A 454 -24.16 29.79 10.77
CA SER A 454 -24.10 28.68 9.80
C SER A 454 -23.65 29.14 8.40
N SER A 455 -23.91 30.41 8.04
CA SER A 455 -23.44 30.95 6.75
C SER A 455 -21.93 31.20 6.76
N PHE A 456 -21.35 31.57 7.91
CA PHE A 456 -19.91 31.65 8.09
C PHE A 456 -19.27 30.27 7.88
N TRP A 457 -19.78 29.23 8.55
CA TRP A 457 -19.26 27.87 8.40
C TRP A 457 -19.38 27.31 6.98
N ARG A 458 -20.55 27.49 6.36
CA ARG A 458 -20.77 27.10 4.96
C ARG A 458 -19.84 27.82 3.99
N THR A 459 -19.55 29.09 4.25
CA THR A 459 -18.61 29.87 3.43
C THR A 459 -17.18 29.42 3.64
N LEU A 460 -16.79 29.10 4.89
CA LEU A 460 -15.45 28.63 5.23
C LEU A 460 -15.09 27.33 4.49
N ALA A 461 -16.08 26.48 4.21
CA ALA A 461 -15.91 25.25 3.44
C ALA A 461 -15.57 25.49 1.95
N VAL A 462 -15.54 26.74 1.46
CA VAL A 462 -15.21 27.15 0.08
C VAL A 462 -16.24 26.70 -0.95
N ASN A 463 -16.49 25.40 -1.02
CA ASN A 463 -17.50 24.77 -1.85
C ASN A 463 -18.65 24.27 -0.97
N PRO A 464 -19.92 24.63 -1.26
CA PRO A 464 -21.08 24.11 -0.54
C PRO A 464 -21.14 22.58 -0.46
N ASP A 465 -20.60 21.86 -1.45
CA ASP A 465 -20.56 20.40 -1.46
C ASP A 465 -19.55 19.79 -0.46
N TRP A 466 -18.72 20.63 0.19
CA TRP A 466 -17.78 20.23 1.24
C TRP A 466 -18.33 20.52 2.64
N PHE A 467 -19.57 21.00 2.74
CA PHE A 467 -20.24 21.36 3.99
C PHE A 467 -21.54 20.56 4.19
N ASP A 468 -21.80 20.16 5.43
CA ASP A 468 -23.09 19.58 5.85
C ASP A 468 -23.49 20.12 7.23
N ASP A 469 -24.77 20.49 7.38
CA ASP A 469 -25.39 20.95 8.62
C ASP A 469 -26.48 19.97 9.13
N THR A 470 -26.60 18.81 8.49
CA THR A 470 -27.63 17.82 8.81
C THR A 470 -27.16 16.73 9.77
N ALA A 471 -25.87 16.69 10.11
CA ALA A 471 -25.26 15.76 11.06
C ALA A 471 -25.75 16.01 12.50
N THR A 472 -26.94 15.51 12.82
CA THR A 472 -27.75 15.98 13.97
C THR A 472 -27.75 15.06 15.19
N SER A 473 -27.02 13.94 15.16
CA SER A 473 -27.17 12.93 16.21
C SER A 473 -25.89 12.41 16.87
N GLY A 474 -24.70 12.67 16.31
CA GLY A 474 -23.46 12.02 16.82
C GLY A 474 -23.60 10.50 16.97
N SER A 475 -24.58 9.93 16.26
CA SER A 475 -24.99 8.55 16.40
C SER A 475 -24.04 7.68 15.58
N ASN A 476 -23.90 6.43 15.99
CA ASN A 476 -23.02 5.49 15.31
C ASN A 476 -23.66 4.92 14.03
N ASP A 477 -24.62 5.64 13.46
CA ASP A 477 -25.41 5.20 12.32
C ASP A 477 -24.58 5.17 11.04
N LYS A 478 -24.97 4.28 10.12
CA LYS A 478 -24.28 4.06 8.85
C LYS A 478 -24.28 5.32 7.99
N ASP A 479 -25.38 6.07 7.99
CA ASP A 479 -25.53 7.25 7.14
C ASP A 479 -24.70 8.44 7.66
N GLU A 480 -24.59 8.60 8.98
CA GLU A 480 -23.70 9.58 9.60
C GLU A 480 -22.22 9.31 9.27
N ARG A 481 -21.78 8.04 9.30
CA ARG A 481 -20.41 7.69 8.88
C ARG A 481 -20.13 7.97 7.40
N LEU A 482 -21.14 7.90 6.54
CA LEU A 482 -21.00 8.29 5.13
C LEU A 482 -20.83 9.80 4.99
N LYS A 483 -21.57 10.60 5.77
CA LYS A 483 -21.41 12.07 5.80
C LYS A 483 -20.00 12.47 6.26
N LEU A 484 -19.47 11.84 7.30
CA LEU A 484 -18.11 12.11 7.80
C LEU A 484 -17.01 11.98 6.75
N ARG A 485 -17.24 11.12 5.75
CA ARG A 485 -16.32 10.97 4.63
C ARG A 485 -16.57 12.01 3.53
N ARG A 486 -17.83 12.36 3.31
CA ARG A 486 -18.29 13.15 2.17
C ARG A 486 -17.98 14.63 2.31
N PHE A 487 -17.91 15.15 3.52
CA PHE A 487 -17.81 16.58 3.80
C PHE A 487 -16.50 16.90 4.54
N TRP A 488 -15.96 18.10 4.30
CA TRP A 488 -14.79 18.61 5.01
C TRP A 488 -15.19 19.23 6.34
N ILE A 489 -16.27 20.02 6.34
CA ILE A 489 -16.79 20.72 7.50
C ILE A 489 -18.19 20.19 7.79
N LEU A 490 -18.39 19.64 8.99
CA LEU A 490 -19.70 19.23 9.47
C LEU A 490 -20.13 20.14 10.61
N GLU A 491 -21.19 20.90 10.38
CA GLU A 491 -21.85 21.70 11.41
C GLU A 491 -22.81 20.82 12.22
N MET A 492 -22.60 20.78 13.53
CA MET A 492 -23.59 20.32 14.48
C MET A 492 -24.58 21.46 14.72
N ALA A 493 -25.53 21.63 13.80
CA ALA A 493 -26.59 22.61 13.94
C ALA A 493 -27.45 22.25 15.16
N GLU A 494 -27.78 23.26 15.98
CA GLU A 494 -28.59 23.08 17.20
C GLU A 494 -27.99 22.06 18.19
N ILE A 495 -26.66 22.10 18.39
CA ILE A 495 -25.95 21.19 19.30
C ILE A 495 -26.50 21.25 20.74
N GLU A 496 -27.17 22.34 21.15
CA GLU A 496 -27.91 22.43 22.42
C GLU A 496 -28.95 21.31 22.59
N SER A 497 -29.54 20.81 21.51
CA SER A 497 -30.48 19.68 21.53
C SER A 497 -29.79 18.33 21.75
N VAL A 498 -28.52 18.22 21.36
CA VAL A 498 -27.67 17.04 21.55
C VAL A 498 -27.21 16.97 23.00
N PHE A 499 -26.79 18.11 23.58
CA PHE A 499 -26.39 18.19 24.99
C PHE A 499 -27.54 17.88 25.97
N ARG A 500 -28.79 18.15 25.58
CA ARG A 500 -29.98 17.83 26.38
C ARG A 500 -30.32 16.32 26.40
N ARG A 501 -29.80 15.54 25.46
CA ARG A 501 -29.99 14.07 25.39
C ARG A 501 -28.86 13.36 26.15
N LYS A 502 -29.12 12.18 26.74
CA LYS A 502 -28.15 11.34 27.51
C LYS A 502 -26.92 10.84 26.68
N GLU A 503 -26.63 11.42 25.52
CA GLU A 503 -25.72 10.92 24.49
C GLU A 503 -24.31 11.54 24.53
N ILE A 504 -23.99 12.35 25.55
CA ILE A 504 -22.70 13.07 25.65
C ILE A 504 -21.48 12.12 25.64
N ALA A 505 -21.60 10.93 26.26
CA ALA A 505 -20.54 9.92 26.21
C ALA A 505 -20.31 9.38 24.78
N GLY A 506 -21.37 9.24 23.99
CA GLY A 506 -21.30 8.84 22.58
C GLY A 506 -20.62 9.92 21.74
N LEU A 507 -20.99 11.19 21.95
CA LEU A 507 -20.37 12.34 21.28
C LEU A 507 -18.85 12.42 21.53
N ARG A 508 -18.39 12.17 22.77
CA ARG A 508 -16.95 12.11 23.08
C ARG A 508 -16.21 11.03 22.28
N GLY A 509 -16.80 9.83 22.19
CA GLY A 509 -16.23 8.75 21.38
C GLY A 509 -16.25 9.07 19.88
N PHE A 510 -17.32 9.75 19.44
CA PHE A 510 -17.49 10.18 18.06
C PHE A 510 -16.42 11.20 17.65
N LEU A 511 -16.18 12.25 18.46
CA LEU A 511 -15.15 13.27 18.21
C LEU A 511 -13.72 12.70 18.26
N THR A 512 -13.44 11.76 19.17
CA THR A 512 -12.09 11.17 19.33
C THR A 512 -11.73 10.12 18.29
N THR A 513 -12.70 9.63 17.52
CA THR A 513 -12.46 8.60 16.51
C THR A 513 -11.54 9.12 15.38
N LYS A 514 -10.48 8.36 15.11
CA LYS A 514 -9.50 8.68 14.05
C LYS A 514 -9.83 8.04 12.70
N CYS A 515 -10.42 6.84 12.72
CA CYS A 515 -10.76 6.08 11.52
C CYS A 515 -12.20 5.58 11.60
N ASP A 516 -12.94 5.79 10.53
CA ASP A 516 -14.33 5.38 10.39
C ASP A 516 -14.39 4.07 9.60
N ASN A 517 -14.94 3.03 10.23
CA ASN A 517 -15.15 1.74 9.57
C ASN A 517 -16.51 1.76 8.88
N LEU A 518 -16.54 1.77 7.56
CA LEU A 518 -17.78 1.80 6.78
C LEU A 518 -17.69 0.91 5.54
N ARG A 519 -18.84 0.36 5.15
CA ARG A 519 -18.99 -0.35 3.88
C ARG A 519 -19.46 0.65 2.84
N VAL A 520 -18.59 0.97 1.90
CA VAL A 520 -18.92 1.88 0.79
C VAL A 520 -20.01 1.29 -0.10
N PRO A 521 -20.84 2.12 -0.76
CA PRO A 521 -21.70 1.65 -1.84
C PRO A 521 -20.88 0.83 -2.84
N TYR A 522 -21.39 -0.34 -3.26
CA TYR A 522 -20.71 -1.31 -4.13
C TYR A 522 -19.46 -2.00 -3.53
N GLY A 523 -19.06 -1.65 -2.31
CA GLY A 523 -18.01 -2.34 -1.57
C GLY A 523 -18.48 -3.73 -1.13
N ARG A 524 -17.60 -4.74 -1.28
CA ARG A 524 -17.87 -6.13 -0.84
C ARG A 524 -17.56 -6.36 0.64
N SER A 525 -16.79 -5.45 1.26
CA SER A 525 -16.33 -5.52 2.64
C SER A 525 -16.42 -4.16 3.34
N VAL A 526 -16.36 -4.18 4.67
CA VAL A 526 -16.13 -2.96 5.47
C VAL A 526 -14.68 -2.55 5.27
N GLU A 527 -14.47 -1.28 4.99
CA GLU A 527 -13.16 -0.65 4.84
C GLU A 527 -12.97 0.39 5.97
N SER A 528 -11.71 0.64 6.34
CA SER A 528 -11.37 1.64 7.36
C SER A 528 -10.87 2.89 6.66
N PHE A 529 -11.49 4.04 6.96
CA PHE A 529 -11.14 5.31 6.36
C PHE A 529 -10.63 6.28 7.43
N PRO A 530 -9.38 6.73 7.34
CA PRO A 530 -8.88 7.79 8.20
C PRO A 530 -9.70 9.07 7.97
N ARG A 531 -10.14 9.70 9.06
CA ARG A 531 -11.07 10.83 8.99
C ARG A 531 -10.36 12.10 8.54
N THR A 532 -10.94 12.75 7.53
CA THR A 532 -10.51 14.03 6.95
C THR A 532 -11.46 15.19 7.30
N SER A 533 -12.63 14.88 7.87
CA SER A 533 -13.61 15.87 8.30
C SER A 533 -13.29 16.50 9.65
N CYS A 534 -13.78 17.72 9.82
CA CYS A 534 -13.77 18.49 11.05
C CYS A 534 -15.17 18.91 11.47
N PHE A 535 -15.36 19.11 12.77
CA PHE A 535 -16.63 19.51 13.34
C PHE A 535 -16.62 20.96 13.78
N VAL A 536 -17.72 21.63 13.51
CA VAL A 536 -18.05 22.98 13.99
C VAL A 536 -19.46 22.95 14.57
N ALA A 537 -19.83 23.96 15.35
CA ALA A 537 -21.18 24.06 15.85
C ALA A 537 -21.67 25.51 15.90
N SER A 538 -22.98 25.65 15.94
CA SER A 538 -23.66 26.92 16.18
C SER A 538 -24.74 26.71 17.22
N VAL A 539 -24.83 27.63 18.17
CA VAL A 539 -25.86 27.63 19.23
C VAL A 539 -26.49 29.01 19.36
N ASN A 540 -27.77 29.01 19.72
CA ASN A 540 -28.49 30.22 20.07
C ASN A 540 -28.49 30.52 21.58
N PRO A 541 -28.81 29.56 22.48
CA PRO A 541 -28.88 29.85 23.90
C PRO A 541 -27.51 30.24 24.48
N ALA A 542 -27.52 31.13 25.46
CA ALA A 542 -26.32 31.51 26.19
C ALA A 542 -25.76 30.34 27.00
N GLU A 543 -26.65 29.54 27.60
CA GLU A 543 -26.28 28.35 28.36
C GLU A 543 -26.69 27.08 27.62
N PHE A 544 -25.72 26.20 27.37
CA PHE A 544 -25.95 24.96 26.61
C PHE A 544 -25.01 23.80 26.99
N LEU A 545 -23.91 24.06 27.70
CA LEU A 545 -22.98 23.02 28.14
C LEU A 545 -23.51 22.34 29.41
N VAL A 546 -23.57 21.01 29.41
CA VAL A 546 -24.21 20.23 30.51
C VAL A 546 -23.22 19.30 31.23
N ASP A 547 -21.99 19.17 30.74
CA ASP A 547 -21.05 18.12 31.17
C ASP A 547 -19.65 18.65 31.51
N PRO A 548 -19.35 18.87 32.80
CA PRO A 548 -18.11 19.47 33.31
C PRO A 548 -16.81 18.84 32.79
N GLU A 549 -16.80 17.53 32.57
CA GLU A 549 -15.61 16.80 32.08
C GLU A 549 -15.43 16.92 30.54
N GLY A 550 -16.48 17.35 29.82
CA GLY A 550 -16.52 17.47 28.36
C GLY A 550 -16.16 18.86 27.83
N HIS A 551 -16.19 19.89 28.69
CA HIS A 551 -16.03 21.31 28.30
C HIS A 551 -14.73 21.60 27.57
N ARG A 552 -13.64 20.86 27.84
CA ARG A 552 -12.35 21.09 27.16
C ARG A 552 -12.38 20.91 25.65
N ARG A 553 -13.34 20.13 25.12
CA ARG A 553 -13.48 19.86 23.68
C ARG A 553 -14.26 20.94 22.93
N PHE A 554 -14.93 21.84 23.63
CA PHE A 554 -15.71 22.91 23.03
C PHE A 554 -14.97 24.23 23.19
N TRP A 555 -14.68 24.87 22.06
CA TRP A 555 -14.05 26.18 21.98
C TRP A 555 -15.14 27.19 21.63
N VAL A 556 -15.76 27.77 22.65
CA VAL A 556 -16.94 28.62 22.48
C VAL A 556 -16.52 30.06 22.18
N ILE A 557 -17.09 30.63 21.11
CA ILE A 557 -16.84 32.00 20.68
C ILE A 557 -18.18 32.73 20.56
N PRO A 558 -18.45 33.75 21.41
CA PRO A 558 -19.60 34.62 21.27
C PRO A 558 -19.53 35.45 19.99
N VAL A 559 -20.64 35.58 19.28
CA VAL A 559 -20.81 36.48 18.14
C VAL A 559 -21.46 37.77 18.66
N LEU A 560 -20.66 38.82 18.78
CA LEU A 560 -21.03 40.12 19.34
C LEU A 560 -21.37 41.16 18.27
N VAL A 561 -21.22 40.81 16.99
CA VAL A 561 -21.67 41.63 15.86
C VAL A 561 -23.13 41.34 15.54
N ASP A 562 -23.87 42.35 15.07
CA ASP A 562 -25.25 42.18 14.61
C ASP A 562 -25.37 41.18 13.46
N ARG A 563 -24.34 41.12 12.61
CA ARG A 563 -24.28 40.23 11.46
C ARG A 563 -22.83 39.97 11.07
N ILE A 564 -22.45 38.70 10.96
CA ILE A 564 -21.11 38.31 10.50
C ILE A 564 -20.90 38.81 9.05
N PRO A 565 -19.77 39.46 8.73
CA PRO A 565 -19.51 40.00 7.39
C PRO A 565 -19.09 38.88 6.42
N VAL A 566 -20.03 38.02 6.03
CA VAL A 566 -19.76 36.84 5.17
C VAL A 566 -19.20 37.20 3.80
N GLN A 567 -19.54 38.37 3.25
CA GLN A 567 -18.97 38.80 1.97
C GLN A 567 -17.47 39.05 2.07
N MET A 568 -17.03 39.73 3.14
CA MET A 568 -15.61 39.93 3.43
C MET A 568 -14.87 38.60 3.58
N LEU A 569 -15.50 37.61 4.23
CA LEU A 569 -14.93 36.26 4.34
C LEU A 569 -14.72 35.63 2.96
N LYS A 570 -15.68 35.76 2.04
CA LYS A 570 -15.55 35.20 0.67
C LYS A 570 -14.38 35.82 -0.08
N ASP A 571 -14.20 37.13 0.05
CA ASP A 571 -13.17 37.87 -0.66
C ASP A 571 -11.76 37.52 -0.16
N GLU A 572 -11.63 37.09 1.10
CA GLU A 572 -10.36 36.76 1.75
C GLU A 572 -10.07 35.26 1.85
N LEU A 573 -11.03 34.40 1.45
CA LEU A 573 -11.04 32.97 1.78
C LEU A 573 -9.80 32.21 1.30
N ASP A 574 -9.36 32.47 0.06
CA ASP A 574 -8.17 31.83 -0.52
C ASP A 574 -6.90 32.20 0.27
N GLN A 575 -6.76 33.46 0.68
CA GLN A 575 -5.61 33.93 1.48
C GLN A 575 -5.63 33.34 2.88
N LEU A 576 -6.81 33.24 3.47
CA LEU A 576 -7.04 32.68 4.80
C LEU A 576 -6.61 31.20 4.86
N TRP A 577 -7.01 30.41 3.85
CA TRP A 577 -6.59 29.02 3.73
C TRP A 577 -5.11 28.87 3.35
N ALA A 578 -4.56 29.73 2.49
CA ALA A 578 -3.13 29.72 2.18
C ALA A 578 -2.29 29.96 3.45
N ALA A 579 -2.63 30.95 4.27
CA ALA A 579 -1.97 31.23 5.53
C ALA A 579 -2.08 30.04 6.52
N ALA A 580 -3.23 29.38 6.59
CA ALA A 580 -3.40 28.17 7.41
C ALA A 580 -2.53 27.00 6.93
N VAL A 581 -2.39 26.81 5.62
CA VAL A 581 -1.49 25.79 5.04
C VAL A 581 -0.03 26.08 5.36
N HIS A 582 0.39 27.34 5.27
CA HIS A 582 1.74 27.74 5.62
C HIS A 582 2.05 27.58 7.11
N ALA A 583 1.11 27.93 7.99
CA ALA A 583 1.23 27.68 9.44
C ALA A 583 1.35 26.18 9.74
N TYR A 584 0.52 25.33 9.10
CA TYR A 584 0.62 23.88 9.21
C TYR A 584 2.01 23.36 8.76
N ARG A 585 2.48 23.79 7.58
CA ARG A 585 3.79 23.40 7.03
C ARG A 585 4.97 23.87 7.88
N SER A 586 4.80 24.97 8.62
CA SER A 586 5.78 25.49 9.58
C SER A 586 5.81 24.71 10.90
N GLY A 587 4.87 23.78 11.10
CA GLY A 587 4.81 22.93 12.29
C GLY A 587 3.97 23.52 13.44
N ASP A 588 3.16 24.55 13.18
CA ASP A 588 2.32 25.16 14.20
C ASP A 588 1.36 24.13 14.81
N GLN A 589 1.22 24.17 16.14
CA GLN A 589 0.34 23.27 16.88
C GLN A 589 -1.15 23.63 16.70
N HIS A 590 -1.98 22.62 16.44
CA HIS A 590 -3.43 22.75 16.25
C HIS A 590 -4.27 22.42 17.49
N TRP A 591 -3.65 22.11 18.63
CA TRP A 591 -4.31 21.91 19.93
C TRP A 591 -3.93 23.00 20.93
N LEU A 592 -4.72 23.19 21.98
CA LEU A 592 -4.46 24.19 23.02
C LEU A 592 -3.31 23.76 23.94
N THR A 593 -2.52 24.71 24.42
CA THR A 593 -1.56 24.45 25.51
C THR A 593 -2.29 24.20 26.83
N PRO A 594 -1.64 23.61 27.84
CA PRO A 594 -2.26 23.42 29.16
C PRO A 594 -2.81 24.71 29.79
N GLU A 595 -2.14 25.84 29.59
CA GLU A 595 -2.59 27.15 30.06
C GLU A 595 -3.83 27.63 29.31
N GLU A 596 -3.84 27.47 27.98
CA GLU A 596 -4.98 27.79 27.12
C GLU A 596 -6.18 26.90 27.43
N GLU A 597 -5.99 25.60 27.68
CA GLU A 597 -7.04 24.67 28.11
C GLU A 597 -7.65 25.09 29.45
N LYS A 598 -6.81 25.49 30.41
CA LYS A 598 -7.27 25.99 31.72
C LYS A 598 -8.09 27.27 31.56
N ARG A 599 -7.66 28.19 30.69
CA ARG A 599 -8.40 29.44 30.39
C ARG A 599 -9.72 29.14 29.67
N ASN A 600 -9.71 28.22 28.71
CA ASN A 600 -10.94 27.74 28.04
C ASN A 600 -11.94 27.16 29.04
N ALA A 601 -11.47 26.32 29.97
CA ALA A 601 -12.33 25.75 31.02
C ALA A 601 -12.97 26.82 31.91
N LEU A 602 -12.26 27.92 32.18
CA LEU A 602 -12.81 29.06 32.93
C LEU A 602 -13.85 29.85 32.12
N LEU A 603 -13.59 30.09 30.83
CA LEU A 603 -14.55 30.77 29.94
C LEU A 603 -15.82 29.93 29.75
N ASN A 604 -15.66 28.61 29.60
CA ASN A 604 -16.78 27.70 29.37
C ASN A 604 -17.79 27.67 30.52
N LYS A 605 -17.39 28.01 31.76
CA LYS A 605 -18.30 28.15 32.90
C LYS A 605 -19.49 29.08 32.62
N ARG A 606 -19.29 30.11 31.80
CA ARG A 606 -20.33 31.10 31.45
C ARG A 606 -21.42 30.55 30.53
N PHE A 607 -21.18 29.39 29.91
CA PHE A 607 -22.12 28.74 28.99
C PHE A 607 -22.66 27.42 29.57
N GLU A 608 -22.36 27.11 30.84
CA GLU A 608 -22.89 25.95 31.53
C GLU A 608 -24.37 26.15 31.87
N VAL A 609 -25.20 25.16 31.56
CA VAL A 609 -26.61 25.15 31.96
C VAL A 609 -26.68 25.00 33.47
N GLU A 610 -27.30 25.97 34.12
CA GLU A 610 -27.60 25.88 35.54
C GLU A 610 -28.65 24.79 35.81
N ASP A 611 -28.40 23.93 36.80
CA ASP A 611 -29.33 22.85 37.12
C ASP A 611 -30.55 23.44 37.83
N SER A 612 -31.76 23.10 37.39
CA SER A 612 -33.02 23.59 38.00
C SER A 612 -33.16 23.29 39.50
N TRP A 613 -32.41 22.33 40.05
CA TRP A 613 -32.37 22.03 41.47
C TRP A 613 -31.38 22.91 42.24
N THR A 614 -30.43 23.57 41.57
CA THR A 614 -29.38 24.38 42.20
C THR A 614 -29.99 25.47 43.07
N GLU A 615 -30.88 26.31 42.53
CA GLU A 615 -31.53 27.40 43.27
C GLU A 615 -32.35 26.89 44.47
N VAL A 616 -33.13 25.82 44.27
CA VAL A 616 -33.97 25.25 45.35
C VAL A 616 -33.11 24.63 46.46
N ILE A 617 -32.00 23.99 46.08
CA ILE A 617 -31.05 23.42 47.02
C ILE A 617 -30.29 24.53 47.74
N GLU A 618 -29.85 25.57 47.04
CA GLU A 618 -29.15 26.72 47.63
C GLU A 618 -29.97 27.38 48.73
N LEU A 619 -31.24 27.71 48.45
CA LEU A 619 -32.18 28.24 49.45
C LEU A 619 -32.37 27.31 50.65
N TYR A 620 -32.38 25.99 50.42
CA TYR A 620 -32.47 25.01 51.51
C TYR A 620 -31.18 24.92 52.34
N LEU A 621 -30.02 25.21 51.73
CA LEU A 621 -28.71 25.10 52.35
C LEU A 621 -28.31 26.34 53.16
N GLU A 622 -28.91 27.52 52.92
CA GLU A 622 -28.58 28.80 53.59
C GLU A 622 -28.44 28.69 55.12
N ASN A 623 -29.25 27.83 55.76
CA ASN A 623 -29.30 27.69 57.22
C ASN A 623 -28.71 26.37 57.74
N LEU A 624 -27.99 25.62 56.89
CA LEU A 624 -27.41 24.33 57.26
C LEU A 624 -25.89 24.42 57.32
N GLN A 625 -25.29 23.76 58.33
CA GLN A 625 -23.83 23.59 58.41
C GLN A 625 -23.37 22.22 57.87
N GLN A 626 -24.28 21.24 57.89
CA GLN A 626 -24.03 19.90 57.39
C GLN A 626 -25.33 19.31 56.86
N THR A 627 -25.25 18.49 55.82
CA THR A 627 -26.41 17.73 55.31
C THR A 627 -25.97 16.46 54.59
N THR A 628 -26.91 15.61 54.21
CA THR A 628 -26.67 14.45 53.35
C THR A 628 -27.47 14.56 52.05
N VAL A 629 -27.01 13.84 51.03
CA VAL A 629 -27.73 13.72 49.76
C VAL A 629 -29.16 13.20 49.98
N THR A 630 -29.34 12.25 50.89
CA THR A 630 -30.65 11.69 51.25
C THR A 630 -31.57 12.74 51.88
N GLU A 631 -31.05 13.60 52.75
CA GLU A 631 -31.81 14.68 53.38
C GLU A 631 -32.27 15.70 52.35
N ILE A 632 -31.39 16.10 51.41
CA ILE A 632 -31.77 17.03 50.34
C ILE A 632 -32.84 16.39 49.44
N LEU A 633 -32.66 15.13 49.01
CA LEU A 633 -33.66 14.44 48.20
C LEU A 633 -35.03 14.35 48.90
N THR A 634 -35.04 14.08 50.20
CA THR A 634 -36.30 13.88 50.97
C THR A 634 -36.94 15.18 51.40
N HIS A 635 -36.16 16.11 51.95
CA HIS A 635 -36.67 17.26 52.68
C HIS A 635 -36.69 18.54 51.84
N CYS A 636 -35.70 18.73 50.95
CA CYS A 636 -35.67 19.84 49.99
C CYS A 636 -36.52 19.50 48.76
N LEU A 637 -36.17 18.42 48.05
CA LEU A 637 -36.79 18.07 46.76
C LEU A 637 -38.08 17.23 46.87
N LYS A 638 -38.47 16.85 48.09
CA LYS A 638 -39.70 16.07 48.40
C LYS A 638 -39.82 14.74 47.63
N ILE A 639 -38.69 14.10 47.30
CA ILE A 639 -38.64 12.80 46.64
C ILE A 639 -38.73 11.69 47.71
N GLU A 640 -39.71 10.81 47.56
CA GLU A 640 -39.89 9.65 48.43
C GLU A 640 -38.63 8.78 48.47
N ILE A 641 -38.27 8.24 49.65
CA ILE A 641 -37.07 7.43 49.87
C ILE A 641 -36.98 6.23 48.90
N GLY A 642 -38.11 5.61 48.56
CA GLY A 642 -38.18 4.50 47.60
C GLY A 642 -37.84 4.89 46.16
N ARG A 643 -37.83 6.19 45.84
CA ARG A 643 -37.50 6.76 44.53
C ARG A 643 -36.14 7.46 44.51
N HIS A 644 -35.32 7.28 45.54
CA HIS A 644 -33.95 7.79 45.58
C HIS A 644 -33.04 6.97 44.66
N ASP A 645 -33.18 7.17 43.36
CA ASP A 645 -32.30 6.54 42.38
C ASP A 645 -30.89 7.15 42.41
N ARG A 646 -29.94 6.40 41.83
CA ARG A 646 -28.54 6.82 41.77
C ARG A 646 -28.36 8.12 40.97
N GLN A 647 -29.20 8.37 39.97
CA GLN A 647 -29.11 9.55 39.11
C GLN A 647 -29.43 10.83 39.90
N SER A 648 -30.49 10.82 40.69
CA SER A 648 -30.92 11.92 41.56
C SER A 648 -29.91 12.17 42.68
N GLN A 649 -29.35 11.11 43.26
CA GLN A 649 -28.29 11.21 44.27
C GLN A 649 -27.02 11.87 43.70
N MET A 650 -26.63 11.50 42.48
CA MET A 650 -25.46 12.12 41.81
C MET A 650 -25.73 13.58 41.44
N ARG A 651 -26.95 13.91 40.99
CA ARG A 651 -27.37 15.27 40.64
C ARG A 651 -27.29 16.23 41.84
N VAL A 652 -27.83 15.81 42.99
CA VAL A 652 -27.74 16.57 44.25
C VAL A 652 -26.29 16.75 44.71
N ALA A 653 -25.47 15.69 44.61
CA ALA A 653 -24.06 15.78 44.97
C ALA A 653 -23.29 16.79 44.09
N GLU A 654 -23.67 16.93 42.82
CA GLU A 654 -23.08 17.92 41.91
C GLU A 654 -23.53 19.34 42.22
N CYS A 655 -24.82 19.55 42.52
CA CYS A 655 -25.33 20.84 43.00
C CYS A 655 -24.59 21.31 44.25
N LEU A 656 -24.37 20.40 45.22
CA LEU A 656 -23.61 20.70 46.45
C LEU A 656 -22.18 21.14 46.15
N LYS A 657 -21.44 20.43 45.28
CA LYS A 657 -20.07 20.85 44.90
C LYS A 657 -20.06 22.22 44.24
N ARG A 658 -21.02 22.50 43.35
CA ARG A 658 -21.14 23.78 42.64
C ARG A 658 -21.35 24.93 43.61
N LEU A 659 -22.17 24.71 44.64
CA LEU A 659 -22.44 25.65 45.72
C LEU A 659 -21.30 25.71 46.77
N GLY A 660 -20.14 25.12 46.51
CA GLY A 660 -18.97 25.17 47.40
C GLY A 660 -19.01 24.23 48.61
N TRP A 661 -19.95 23.29 48.66
CA TRP A 661 -20.02 22.30 49.74
C TRP A 661 -19.04 21.15 49.52
N VAL A 662 -18.37 20.73 50.60
CA VAL A 662 -17.35 19.67 50.56
C VAL A 662 -17.82 18.39 51.25
N LYS A 663 -17.39 17.25 50.72
CA LYS A 663 -17.73 15.93 51.26
C LYS A 663 -16.85 15.63 52.48
N GLY A 664 -17.43 15.69 53.67
CA GLY A 664 -16.79 15.35 54.93
C GLY A 664 -16.83 13.86 55.28
N GLU A 665 -16.42 13.55 56.50
CA GLU A 665 -16.35 12.18 57.03
C GLU A 665 -17.70 11.45 56.98
N LYS A 666 -17.65 10.12 56.75
CA LYS A 666 -18.85 9.28 56.71
C LYS A 666 -19.40 9.11 58.13
N LYS A 667 -20.66 9.47 58.35
CA LYS A 667 -21.37 9.16 59.59
C LYS A 667 -22.24 7.91 59.42
N LYS A 668 -22.39 7.11 60.48
CA LYS A 668 -23.38 6.01 60.49
C LYS A 668 -24.76 6.62 60.71
N ILE A 669 -25.63 6.50 59.71
CA ILE A 669 -27.02 6.95 59.75
C ILE A 669 -27.88 5.73 59.40
N ASN A 670 -28.79 5.33 60.29
CA ASN A 670 -29.62 4.12 60.16
C ASN A 670 -28.83 2.84 59.78
N GLY A 671 -27.68 2.62 60.43
CA GLY A 671 -26.83 1.44 60.20
C GLY A 671 -25.99 1.47 58.91
N LYS A 672 -26.18 2.47 58.03
CA LYS A 672 -25.41 2.65 56.79
C LYS A 672 -24.42 3.82 56.92
N SER A 673 -23.20 3.60 56.45
CA SER A 673 -22.14 4.62 56.42
C SER A 673 -22.42 5.60 55.28
N THR A 674 -22.85 6.82 55.62
CA THR A 674 -23.29 7.83 54.66
C THR A 674 -22.36 9.05 54.72
N PRO A 675 -21.84 9.53 53.58
CA PRO A 675 -21.01 10.73 53.55
C PRO A 675 -21.84 11.97 53.87
N VAL A 676 -21.30 12.84 54.75
CA VAL A 676 -21.92 14.09 55.16
C VAL A 676 -21.25 15.25 54.43
N TRP A 677 -22.03 16.13 53.83
CA TRP A 677 -21.55 17.35 53.17
C TRP A 677 -21.56 18.50 54.16
N ARG A 678 -20.57 19.40 54.08
CA ARG A 678 -20.45 20.58 54.96
C ARG A 678 -20.14 21.82 54.15
N CYS A 679 -20.67 22.96 54.60
CA CYS A 679 -20.32 24.27 54.06
C CYS A 679 -18.89 24.63 54.49
N GLN A 680 -18.05 25.12 53.58
CA GLN A 680 -16.79 25.75 53.96
C GLN A 680 -17.06 27.17 54.49
N PRO A 681 -16.41 27.63 55.58
CA PRO A 681 -16.66 28.95 56.16
C PRO A 681 -16.18 30.18 55.34
N ASP A 682 -15.68 29.99 54.10
CA ASP A 682 -14.75 30.96 53.50
C ASP A 682 -15.21 31.52 52.13
N PHE A 683 -16.47 31.32 51.72
CA PHE A 683 -17.00 31.94 50.49
C PHE A 683 -17.61 33.32 50.77
N SER A 684 -16.76 34.28 51.11
CA SER A 684 -17.06 35.71 50.98
C SER A 684 -15.99 36.36 50.10
N GLY A 685 -16.21 36.35 48.78
CA GLY A 685 -15.22 36.90 47.85
C GLY A 685 -15.42 36.54 46.38
N CYS A 686 -16.58 36.86 45.81
CA CYS A 686 -16.75 37.16 44.38
C CYS A 686 -18.16 37.73 44.19
N GLN A 687 -18.30 39.05 44.28
CA GLN A 687 -19.38 39.70 43.52
C GLN A 687 -18.97 39.61 42.05
N PRO A 688 -19.83 39.09 41.15
CA PRO A 688 -19.67 39.38 39.74
C PRO A 688 -19.86 40.88 39.55
N ASP A 689 -18.94 41.53 38.83
CA ASP A 689 -19.18 42.86 38.29
C ASP A 689 -20.44 42.80 37.44
N ILE A 690 -21.56 43.28 38.01
CA ILE A 690 -22.77 43.59 37.26
C ILE A 690 -22.40 44.84 36.45
N LEU A 691 -22.05 44.63 35.18
CA LEU A 691 -22.21 45.70 34.19
C LEU A 691 -23.71 45.96 34.08
N GLU A 692 -24.18 46.98 34.80
CA GLU A 692 -25.54 47.50 34.65
C GLU A 692 -25.79 47.83 33.18
N VAL A 693 -26.76 47.13 32.59
CA VAL A 693 -27.43 47.55 31.37
C VAL A 693 -28.22 48.81 31.71
N SER A 694 -27.58 49.97 31.58
CA SER A 694 -28.27 51.26 31.66
C SER A 694 -29.12 51.46 30.41
N THR A 695 -30.41 51.18 30.56
CA THR A 695 -31.45 51.66 29.65
C THR A 695 -31.81 53.09 30.03
N LYS A 696 -31.21 54.09 29.36
CA LYS A 696 -31.82 55.44 29.26
C LYS A 696 -31.65 56.03 27.86
N VAL A 697 -32.81 56.27 27.26
CA VAL A 697 -33.08 57.12 26.10
C VAL A 697 -32.72 58.58 26.42
N SER A 698 -31.98 59.26 25.54
CA SER A 698 -32.18 60.71 25.24
C SER A 698 -31.34 61.19 24.04
N THR A 699 -32.03 61.51 22.94
CA THR A 699 -31.95 62.71 22.08
C THR A 699 -30.63 63.52 21.93
N ASN A 700 -30.25 63.74 20.65
CA ASN A 700 -29.47 64.86 20.05
C ASN A 700 -28.03 65.08 20.59
N SER A 701 -26.97 65.37 19.82
CA SER A 701 -26.80 66.07 18.53
C SER A 701 -25.33 65.86 18.05
N ASN A 702 -25.09 65.84 16.73
CA ASN A 702 -23.79 66.03 16.07
C ASN A 702 -23.31 67.51 16.23
N PRO A 703 -22.10 67.97 15.83
CA PRO A 703 -20.93 67.29 15.23
C PRO A 703 -19.56 67.69 15.87
N ASP A 704 -18.46 67.02 15.48
CA ASP A 704 -17.25 67.65 14.91
C ASP A 704 -16.06 66.68 14.76
N ALA A 705 -15.31 66.91 13.67
CA ALA A 705 -14.05 66.30 13.25
C ALA A 705 -12.93 66.47 14.32
N VAL A 706 -11.76 65.82 14.32
CA VAL A 706 -10.73 65.77 13.26
C VAL A 706 -9.63 64.74 13.62
N ASP A 707 -9.06 64.20 12.56
CA ASP A 707 -7.64 63.97 12.25
C ASP A 707 -6.77 62.81 12.77
N PHE A 708 -6.13 62.23 11.76
CA PHE A 708 -4.98 61.34 11.77
C PHE A 708 -3.71 62.19 11.56
N SER A 709 -2.74 62.15 12.47
CA SER A 709 -1.32 62.24 12.07
C SER A 709 -0.35 62.10 13.22
N ASP A 710 0.76 61.46 12.86
CA ASP A 710 2.11 61.49 13.42
C ASP A 710 2.44 60.60 14.64
N ASN A 711 3.21 59.51 14.52
CA ASN A 711 4.56 59.28 13.94
C ASN A 711 5.66 59.50 14.99
N ARG A 712 6.62 58.56 14.96
CA ARG A 712 8.03 58.65 15.38
C ARG A 712 8.52 58.00 16.69
N LEU A 713 9.40 57.02 16.43
CA LEU A 713 10.80 56.90 16.91
C LEU A 713 11.08 56.38 18.34
N THR A 714 11.45 55.09 18.37
CA THR A 714 12.63 54.42 19.01
C THR A 714 13.75 55.29 19.62
N PRO A 715 14.79 54.71 20.29
CA PRO A 715 14.92 53.59 21.27
C PRO A 715 15.88 53.96 22.44
N PHE A 716 16.22 53.06 23.39
CA PHE A 716 17.58 52.86 23.96
C PHE A 716 17.64 51.80 25.11
N ASN A 717 18.58 50.84 24.98
CA ASN A 717 19.50 50.14 25.93
C ASN A 717 19.07 49.68 27.34
N GLU A 718 19.67 48.67 28.00
CA GLU A 718 20.74 47.67 27.78
C GLU A 718 20.68 46.71 28.99
N ASN A 719 21.00 45.43 28.82
CA ASN A 719 22.03 44.70 29.60
C ASN A 719 21.89 43.18 29.52
N THR A 720 22.96 42.56 29.02
CA THR A 720 23.28 41.13 29.00
C THR A 720 24.02 40.72 30.29
N PRO A 721 24.25 39.42 30.54
CA PRO A 721 25.62 38.92 30.29
C PRO A 721 25.73 37.52 29.66
N ASN A 722 26.59 37.47 28.64
CA ASN A 722 27.60 36.46 28.23
C ASN A 722 27.45 34.97 28.55
N PHE A 723 27.61 34.15 27.50
CA PHE A 723 28.69 33.15 27.41
C PHE A 723 29.10 32.95 25.93
N GLU A 724 30.41 33.04 25.66
CA GLU A 724 31.07 32.83 24.37
C GLU A 724 31.20 31.33 24.02
N GLN A 725 31.16 30.97 22.73
CA GLN A 725 32.29 30.33 22.05
C GLN A 725 32.11 30.24 20.52
N GLN A 726 33.24 30.39 19.84
CA GLN A 726 33.48 30.67 18.43
C GLN A 726 33.36 29.43 17.52
N GLN A 727 33.03 29.63 16.23
CA GLN A 727 33.94 29.33 15.11
C GLN A 727 33.37 29.84 13.76
N ASN A 728 34.17 30.72 13.12
CA ASN A 728 34.03 31.21 11.75
C ASN A 728 34.38 30.14 10.71
N ILE A 729 33.70 30.14 9.55
CA ILE A 729 34.35 30.15 8.22
C ILE A 729 33.51 30.99 7.24
N ASN A 730 34.19 31.97 6.64
CA ASN A 730 33.80 32.94 5.61
C ASN A 730 33.91 32.32 4.20
N VAL A 731 33.08 32.65 3.21
CA VAL A 731 33.48 33.05 1.82
C VAL A 731 32.28 33.73 1.10
N ASP A 732 32.56 34.91 0.54
CA ASP A 732 31.73 35.79 -0.29
C ASP A 732 31.47 35.32 -1.76
N PRO A 733 30.58 36.00 -2.53
CA PRO A 733 30.05 35.57 -3.84
C PRO A 733 30.71 36.28 -5.04
N PRO A 734 30.28 35.97 -6.29
CA PRO A 734 30.24 37.03 -7.31
C PRO A 734 29.04 37.02 -8.28
N SER A 735 28.45 38.22 -8.42
CA SER A 735 28.09 39.01 -9.62
C SER A 735 27.73 38.39 -11.00
N THR A 736 26.54 38.79 -11.47
CA THR A 736 26.20 39.54 -12.71
C THR A 736 26.65 39.07 -14.11
N ASN A 737 25.69 38.95 -15.05
CA ASN A 737 25.82 39.50 -16.42
C ASN A 737 24.47 39.67 -17.17
N GLN A 738 24.37 40.79 -17.91
CA GLN A 738 23.30 41.20 -18.83
C GLN A 738 23.66 40.90 -20.30
N ASN A 739 22.65 40.89 -21.19
CA ASN A 739 22.59 41.28 -22.63
C ASN A 739 21.70 40.30 -23.45
N LEU A 740 20.99 40.61 -24.54
CA LEU A 740 20.35 41.78 -25.17
C LEU A 740 19.64 41.24 -26.45
N LYS A 741 18.40 41.68 -26.73
CA LYS A 741 17.66 41.88 -28.02
C LYS A 741 17.87 40.97 -29.25
N THR A 742 16.76 40.60 -29.92
CA THR A 742 16.21 41.21 -31.17
C THR A 742 15.10 40.33 -31.77
N GLY A 743 14.10 40.93 -32.43
CA GLY A 743 12.96 40.23 -33.06
C GLY A 743 12.85 40.53 -34.56
N VAL A 744 12.07 39.74 -35.31
CA VAL A 744 11.55 40.03 -36.66
C VAL A 744 10.28 39.19 -36.93
N ASN A 745 9.24 39.85 -37.44
CA ASN A 745 8.08 39.36 -38.23
C ASN A 745 8.31 39.89 -39.69
N PRO A 746 7.69 39.45 -40.83
CA PRO A 746 6.25 39.21 -41.01
C PRO A 746 5.80 38.26 -42.17
N GLN A 747 4.47 38.28 -42.45
CA GLN A 747 3.69 37.86 -43.66
C GLN A 747 3.20 36.39 -43.72
N GLY A 748 1.97 36.06 -44.13
CA GLY A 748 0.81 36.81 -44.61
C GLY A 748 -0.28 35.87 -45.17
N VAL A 749 -1.54 36.21 -44.91
CA VAL A 749 -2.75 36.12 -45.79
C VAL A 749 -3.13 34.78 -46.46
N ASN A 750 -4.30 34.23 -46.08
CA ASN A 750 -5.46 34.11 -47.00
C ASN A 750 -6.77 33.73 -46.27
N GLN A 751 -7.82 34.46 -46.62
CA GLN A 751 -9.24 34.29 -46.26
C GLN A 751 -9.97 33.50 -47.35
N THR A 752 -11.06 32.83 -46.95
CA THR A 752 -12.36 32.71 -47.66
C THR A 752 -13.35 32.15 -46.61
N GLU A 753 -14.30 32.91 -46.03
CA GLU A 753 -15.67 33.19 -46.53
C GLU A 753 -16.39 31.93 -47.04
N THR A 754 -17.65 31.60 -46.69
CA THR A 754 -18.85 32.46 -46.68
C THR A 754 -20.02 31.81 -45.90
N THR A 755 -20.83 32.64 -45.19
CA THR A 755 -22.33 32.69 -45.05
C THR A 755 -23.21 31.43 -45.16
N GLN A 756 -24.37 31.27 -44.48
CA GLN A 756 -25.42 32.27 -44.19
C GLN A 756 -26.49 31.73 -43.20
N ASN A 757 -27.17 32.69 -42.56
CA ASN A 757 -28.34 32.61 -41.67
C ASN A 757 -29.63 32.05 -42.29
N GLN A 758 -30.55 31.63 -41.40
CA GLN A 758 -32.00 31.95 -41.30
C GLN A 758 -32.72 30.75 -40.62
N GLY A 759 -33.68 30.84 -39.70
CA GLY A 759 -34.45 31.90 -39.06
C GLY A 759 -35.62 31.25 -38.28
N PHE A 760 -36.06 31.91 -37.19
CA PHE A 760 -37.38 31.94 -36.51
C PHE A 760 -38.46 30.86 -36.82
N GLY A 761 -39.28 30.37 -35.88
CA GLY A 761 -39.56 30.75 -34.50
C GLY A 761 -40.75 29.97 -33.88
N THR A 762 -40.90 30.15 -32.55
CA THR A 762 -42.12 30.26 -31.71
C THR A 762 -43.26 29.21 -31.70
N ILE A 763 -43.48 28.68 -30.47
CA ILE A 763 -44.73 28.60 -29.66
C ILE A 763 -45.89 27.73 -30.23
N ASP A 764 -46.32 26.65 -29.54
CA ASP A 764 -47.39 26.70 -28.51
C ASP A 764 -47.85 25.33 -27.94
N THR A 765 -48.27 25.40 -26.67
CA THR A 765 -49.32 24.69 -25.90
C THR A 765 -49.75 23.21 -26.09
N SER A 766 -49.81 22.54 -24.92
CA SER A 766 -50.97 21.85 -24.29
C SER A 766 -51.20 20.34 -24.40
N LYS A 767 -51.27 19.73 -23.20
CA LYS A 767 -52.19 18.69 -22.67
C LYS A 767 -52.96 17.78 -23.64
N ALA A 768 -52.88 16.46 -23.40
CA ALA A 768 -54.05 15.62 -23.12
C ALA A 768 -53.62 14.23 -22.59
N ALA A 769 -54.37 13.75 -21.58
CA ALA A 769 -54.34 12.39 -21.07
C ALA A 769 -55.24 11.47 -21.93
N VAL A 770 -54.88 10.20 -22.08
CA VAL A 770 -55.83 9.11 -22.34
C VAL A 770 -55.35 7.83 -21.66
N ASP A 771 -56.30 7.29 -20.89
CA ASP A 771 -56.36 6.01 -20.20
C ASP A 771 -56.70 4.88 -21.18
N THR A 772 -56.11 3.69 -21.04
CA THR A 772 -56.77 2.41 -21.39
C THR A 772 -56.04 1.23 -20.76
N SER A 773 -56.76 0.54 -19.88
CA SER A 773 -56.59 -0.86 -19.52
C SER A 773 -56.75 -1.79 -20.73
N ASN A 774 -55.97 -2.88 -20.80
CA ASN A 774 -56.56 -4.18 -21.14
C ASN A 774 -55.78 -5.37 -20.60
N LYS A 775 -56.56 -6.34 -20.12
CA LYS A 775 -56.18 -7.68 -19.66
C LYS A 775 -55.87 -8.57 -20.86
N ASP A 776 -55.01 -9.57 -20.68
CA ASP A 776 -55.38 -10.96 -20.98
C ASP A 776 -54.45 -11.96 -20.28
N ALA A 777 -55.08 -13.01 -19.77
CA ALA A 777 -54.53 -14.11 -19.02
C ALA A 777 -54.36 -15.34 -19.92
N ILE A 778 -53.34 -16.16 -19.66
CA ILE A 778 -53.42 -17.61 -19.90
C ILE A 778 -52.80 -18.32 -18.69
N ALA A 779 -53.62 -19.13 -18.03
CA ALA A 779 -53.28 -20.05 -16.96
C ALA A 779 -53.47 -21.48 -17.45
N VAL A 780 -52.58 -22.39 -17.05
CA VAL A 780 -52.84 -23.84 -16.78
C VAL A 780 -51.74 -24.25 -15.78
N GLY A 781 -52.02 -24.55 -14.50
CA GLY A 781 -52.59 -25.80 -13.97
C GLY A 781 -51.47 -26.83 -13.72
N ALA A 782 -51.30 -27.53 -12.60
CA ALA A 782 -52.15 -27.78 -11.45
C ALA A 782 -51.36 -28.43 -10.28
N ALA A 783 -51.94 -28.33 -9.08
CA ALA A 783 -52.00 -29.29 -7.95
C ALA A 783 -50.74 -29.64 -7.09
N SER A 784 -50.56 -28.92 -5.96
CA SER A 784 -50.94 -29.25 -4.55
C SER A 784 -50.99 -30.73 -4.05
N PRO A 785 -51.16 -31.02 -2.73
CA PRO A 785 -50.65 -30.39 -1.48
C PRO A 785 -50.26 -31.44 -0.37
N ILE A 786 -50.04 -30.96 0.87
CA ILE A 786 -50.35 -31.58 2.19
C ILE A 786 -49.14 -31.96 3.07
N GLY A 787 -49.18 -31.47 4.33
CA GLY A 787 -48.49 -32.10 5.46
C GLY A 787 -48.28 -31.22 6.70
N GLU A 788 -49.34 -30.98 7.48
CA GLU A 788 -49.28 -30.55 8.90
C GLU A 788 -48.76 -31.67 9.82
N GLY A 789 -48.26 -31.31 11.02
CA GLY A 789 -48.10 -32.22 12.16
C GLY A 789 -46.77 -32.06 12.94
N THR A 790 -46.70 -31.25 14.00
CA THR A 790 -46.88 -31.60 15.44
C THR A 790 -45.71 -32.33 16.14
N GLY A 791 -45.28 -31.82 17.30
CA GLY A 791 -44.67 -32.59 18.41
C GLY A 791 -43.18 -32.29 18.69
N THR A 792 -42.82 -31.33 19.55
CA THR A 792 -42.59 -31.42 21.02
C THR A 792 -41.23 -31.97 21.50
N ASN A 793 -40.62 -31.16 22.39
CA ASN A 793 -39.71 -31.47 23.51
C ASN A 793 -38.18 -31.28 23.36
N ALA A 794 -37.76 -30.10 23.85
CA ALA A 794 -36.80 -29.84 24.93
C ALA A 794 -35.36 -30.39 24.87
N ILE A 795 -34.36 -29.49 25.03
CA ILE A 795 -33.45 -29.40 26.21
C ILE A 795 -32.47 -28.22 26.04
N ALA A 796 -32.50 -27.33 27.04
CA ALA A 796 -31.45 -26.54 27.69
C ALA A 796 -30.17 -26.00 26.97
N THR A 797 -30.01 -24.68 27.17
CA THR A 797 -28.82 -23.95 27.65
C THR A 797 -27.61 -23.64 26.75
N SER A 798 -27.39 -22.32 26.62
CA SER A 798 -26.13 -21.58 26.51
C SER A 798 -25.33 -21.70 25.20
N THR A 799 -25.13 -20.57 24.52
CA THR A 799 -23.79 -20.11 24.11
C THR A 799 -23.83 -18.69 23.54
N THR A 800 -22.94 -17.88 24.11
CA THR A 800 -22.51 -16.52 23.77
C THR A 800 -22.17 -16.35 22.27
N PRO A 801 -22.46 -15.20 21.63
CA PRO A 801 -21.91 -14.91 20.30
C PRO A 801 -20.45 -14.49 20.44
N THR A 802 -19.53 -15.34 19.97
CA THR A 802 -18.09 -15.09 19.91
C THR A 802 -17.76 -14.10 18.79
N ALA A 803 -17.10 -13.00 19.14
CA ALA A 803 -16.46 -12.07 18.21
C ALA A 803 -15.36 -12.80 17.41
N LYS A 804 -15.39 -12.71 16.08
CA LYS A 804 -14.27 -13.15 15.22
C LYS A 804 -13.15 -12.12 15.34
N SER A 805 -12.07 -12.50 16.01
CA SER A 805 -10.84 -11.71 16.14
C SER A 805 -10.12 -11.57 14.79
N GLN A 806 -9.66 -10.37 14.47
CA GLN A 806 -8.70 -10.11 13.40
C GLN A 806 -7.39 -10.83 13.74
N GLN A 807 -7.00 -11.83 12.95
CA GLN A 807 -5.79 -12.61 13.20
C GLN A 807 -4.53 -11.83 12.80
N TRP A 808 -3.70 -11.54 13.80
CA TRP A 808 -2.33 -11.05 13.64
C TRP A 808 -1.51 -11.92 12.66
N THR A 809 -0.64 -11.29 11.86
CA THR A 809 0.19 -11.97 10.86
C THR A 809 1.67 -11.70 11.14
N PRO A 810 2.50 -12.73 11.36
CA PRO A 810 3.93 -12.54 11.59
C PRO A 810 4.68 -12.09 10.32
N ILE A 811 5.70 -11.24 10.48
CA ILE A 811 6.61 -10.78 9.42
C ILE A 811 8.03 -11.30 9.70
N VAL A 812 8.82 -11.58 8.66
CA VAL A 812 10.24 -11.99 8.81
C VAL A 812 11.05 -10.85 9.44
N GLY A 813 11.85 -11.15 10.46
CA GLY A 813 12.57 -10.18 11.30
C GLY A 813 11.75 -9.67 12.51
N GLN A 814 10.52 -10.14 12.68
CA GLN A 814 9.67 -9.75 13.81
C GLN A 814 9.78 -10.75 14.96
N SER A 815 9.89 -10.27 16.20
CA SER A 815 9.76 -11.10 17.39
C SER A 815 8.30 -11.54 17.62
N ALA A 816 8.12 -12.80 18.01
CA ALA A 816 6.84 -13.44 18.25
C ALA A 816 6.91 -14.32 19.51
N ILE A 817 5.76 -14.72 20.04
CA ILE A 817 5.66 -15.70 21.12
C ILE A 817 5.22 -17.05 20.52
N TYR A 818 6.01 -18.10 20.74
CA TYR A 818 5.66 -19.49 20.44
C TYR A 818 5.58 -20.29 21.75
N GLY A 819 4.38 -20.78 22.10
CA GLY A 819 4.15 -21.34 23.43
C GLY A 819 4.24 -20.25 24.50
N ASN A 820 5.26 -20.31 25.35
CA ASN A 820 5.57 -19.31 26.38
C ASN A 820 6.93 -18.63 26.18
N GLU A 821 7.57 -18.82 25.03
CA GLU A 821 8.92 -18.32 24.76
C GLU A 821 8.93 -17.31 23.62
N ALA A 822 9.79 -16.29 23.75
CA ALA A 822 10.05 -15.32 22.69
C ALA A 822 10.96 -15.92 21.62
N VAL A 823 10.50 -15.85 20.38
CA VAL A 823 11.17 -16.40 19.20
C VAL A 823 11.22 -15.33 18.12
N GLU A 824 12.15 -15.45 17.19
CA GLU A 824 12.22 -14.55 16.03
C GLU A 824 11.72 -15.27 14.78
N VAL A 825 10.89 -14.60 13.98
CA VAL A 825 10.44 -15.14 12.70
C VAL A 825 11.53 -14.92 11.66
N VAL A 826 12.19 -16.00 11.25
CA VAL A 826 13.37 -15.93 10.35
C VAL A 826 13.07 -16.33 8.91
N GLY A 827 11.85 -16.79 8.62
CA GLY A 827 11.42 -17.14 7.26
C GLY A 827 10.00 -17.67 7.19
N PHE A 828 9.52 -18.00 5.99
CA PHE A 828 8.24 -18.66 5.79
C PHE A 828 8.26 -19.65 4.62
N TRP A 829 7.29 -20.56 4.60
CA TRP A 829 7.10 -21.54 3.54
C TRP A 829 5.64 -21.59 3.09
N ASN A 830 5.41 -22.06 1.87
CA ASN A 830 4.08 -22.21 1.26
C ASN A 830 3.18 -20.94 1.39
N ARG A 831 3.68 -19.78 0.93
CA ARG A 831 2.98 -18.48 0.96
C ARG A 831 2.51 -18.03 2.36
N GLY A 832 3.29 -18.31 3.41
CA GLY A 832 2.99 -17.87 4.78
C GLY A 832 2.07 -18.81 5.56
N ALA A 833 1.86 -20.05 5.08
CA ALA A 833 1.13 -21.07 5.83
C ALA A 833 1.94 -21.60 7.03
N GLU A 834 3.26 -21.68 6.88
CA GLU A 834 4.21 -22.05 7.93
C GLU A 834 5.31 -21.00 8.05
N PHE A 835 5.65 -20.64 9.28
CA PHE A 835 6.72 -19.71 9.60
C PHE A 835 7.88 -20.46 10.22
N GLN A 836 9.09 -20.17 9.77
CA GLN A 836 10.31 -20.65 10.42
C GLN A 836 10.64 -19.67 11.56
N ILE A 837 10.77 -20.21 12.75
CA ILE A 837 11.12 -19.46 13.96
C ILE A 837 12.45 -19.94 14.53
N GLU A 838 13.17 -19.01 15.14
CA GLU A 838 14.42 -19.25 15.86
C GLU A 838 14.23 -18.91 17.33
N PHE A 839 14.60 -19.86 18.19
CA PHE A 839 14.64 -19.65 19.64
C PHE A 839 15.94 -18.92 20.02
N LYS A 840 15.98 -18.28 21.19
CA LYS A 840 17.22 -17.66 21.71
C LYS A 840 18.39 -18.64 21.82
N SER A 841 18.10 -19.94 21.94
CA SER A 841 19.10 -21.02 21.95
C SER A 841 19.72 -21.31 20.56
N GLY A 842 19.28 -20.65 19.49
CA GLY A 842 19.69 -20.91 18.10
C GLY A 842 18.97 -22.11 17.46
N THR A 843 18.10 -22.81 18.21
CA THR A 843 17.31 -23.92 17.66
C THR A 843 16.25 -23.37 16.71
N ARG A 844 16.05 -24.01 15.55
CA ARG A 844 15.06 -23.59 14.54
C ARG A 844 13.94 -24.60 14.38
N LYS A 845 12.71 -24.10 14.21
CA LYS A 845 11.51 -24.92 14.01
C LYS A 845 10.59 -24.21 13.04
N TYR A 846 9.79 -24.94 12.25
CA TYR A 846 8.65 -24.29 11.62
C TYR A 846 7.36 -24.60 12.35
N VAL A 847 6.48 -23.62 12.31
CA VAL A 847 5.23 -23.59 13.05
C VAL A 847 4.15 -23.04 12.14
N LYS A 848 2.92 -23.51 12.34
CA LYS A 848 1.76 -22.97 11.60
C LYS A 848 1.49 -21.55 12.07
N ARG A 849 0.93 -20.72 11.18
CA ARG A 849 0.55 -19.33 11.49
C ARG A 849 -0.16 -19.16 12.84
N GLY A 850 -1.14 -20.01 13.14
CA GLY A 850 -1.94 -19.93 14.38
C GLY A 850 -1.20 -20.30 15.66
N SER A 851 0.04 -20.78 15.58
CA SER A 851 0.85 -21.13 16.74
C SER A 851 1.71 -19.97 17.27
N LEU A 852 1.74 -18.85 16.55
CA LEU A 852 2.48 -17.65 16.93
C LEU A 852 1.53 -16.57 17.45
N ARG A 853 1.97 -15.85 18.47
CA ARG A 853 1.27 -14.68 19.02
C ARG A 853 2.19 -13.46 18.94
N PRO A 854 1.64 -12.23 18.82
CA PRO A 854 2.44 -11.03 18.92
C PRO A 854 3.09 -10.95 20.30
N VAL A 855 4.30 -10.41 20.36
CA VAL A 855 4.87 -9.92 21.63
C VAL A 855 4.03 -8.71 22.03
N ALA A 856 3.37 -8.77 23.18
CA ALA A 856 2.65 -7.61 23.70
C ALA A 856 3.67 -6.50 23.99
N GLY A 857 3.44 -5.30 23.43
CA GLY A 857 4.18 -4.09 23.74
C GLY A 857 3.78 -3.52 25.08
#